data_AF-A0A812VMT4-F1
#
_entry.id   AF-A0A812VMT4-F1
#
_cell.length_a   1.000
_cell.length_b   1.000
_cell.length_c   1.000
_cell.angle_alpha   90.00
_cell.angle_beta   90.00
_cell.angle_gamma   90.00
#
_symmetry.space_group_name_H-M   'P 1'
#
loop_
_entity.id
_entity.type
_entity.pdbx_description
1 polymer ?
#
loop_
_entity_poly.entity_id
_entity_poly.type
_entity_poly.pdbx_seq_one_letter_code
_entity_poly.pdbx_strand_id
1 'polypeptide(L)'
;MQDRLLSIASGFREESFKEPGDDFAKFLSTLPNKEWIPFGDEAPAPRQGVFGAPSDNVLFYLKPCQMPVCGSLSWRADPHHEKELAFLKKDSQHEVRINKQLSTLWSARELLAFAESRSAEFDIANVITNLHRVAKSADRWQVKRDPRLKDLFRRAVEAVTSHDRASVRDIAKIQWAIGRLQFRDVAVEAGLADAILSRLHQFEPQGLSNIIWSFGFVPPSAHLLQGLLDAFSAKVVESDPQALSNVVWSLARLSCRTPLLHSVSRVAVAKLDAFDPQGLANIAWSFATLQHSDPTLFSGICEAFSFGGAGWEPQNVSNLIWSCARIQFSSEPLLDTAVREATSTIDGWSCQGVANLLWGFAKLASAKADLFDKGAQVVKQKLRRFSPQNSASVVWAFAKLSLLTRDLLDLVASDVTLKQAEFSPQHASSVMWACGTSSHYHAKLLTVLSNKASEMSEFNCQDLSNFAWSCAKLLWADAPLLEALAADVCEKTRSFPAQNLAMTVWSFGCLSFRREPMMVALMGHLPSLLGELGPQGLANVAMGCAKLVFKSRVLEDLAAVAAANMKSFSNQEFSMLLWSMAKLALKDTDFIQESVAETKARRELLNPQDLAVLAWAFAHLEGSESHEILDALAWEMTKNVIDFSPQDLSNISWAYATACLEHAVMMSAISMEALRKMGSFQAQDLSNLCWAFAKLGLTDEGLFDALASAVQERIETLLPQNLSMVAWSFAKLGLLNEDMMAAIAREVLRKIEDLDGQATANLVWSWAVLGLRHSWLLEPLMHRASVLMASLNGLEISNVAWGLSLLGLLGPELRKPWLQRAAGCFLETSASGAAWVDFANVCKEPMEAPMAAEVEGRFRERFLEPVLEILLGLQRAEVSPENFESQATKLGLRNLGPTYSVEALQALGFLDSAPDHGWVREARWQCRSVLREWQIPGVHSIVAYAKWKVLHPSGVECVLPGRVFVSEPTESEEELGTWLKAFAACGRFAERMALLTLLRSMSSTLERQQLADFDGSVKMYLSHVPSLCTLGMLCQLLSRCPRLSVRFAFDDAWRSFCGLPRFDSHP
;
A
#
# COMPACT_ATOMS: atom_id res chain seq x y z
N MET A 1 53.34 -26.71 4.16
CA MET A 1 53.31 -25.71 3.06
C MET A 1 54.52 -25.86 2.17
N GLN A 2 55.73 -25.91 2.74
CA GLN A 2 56.99 -26.20 2.05
C GLN A 2 56.98 -27.55 1.31
N ASP A 3 56.54 -28.65 1.95
CA ASP A 3 56.43 -29.96 1.29
C ASP A 3 55.36 -30.00 0.18
N ARG A 4 54.32 -29.17 0.32
CA ARG A 4 53.23 -29.03 -0.66
C ARG A 4 53.71 -28.27 -1.90
N LEU A 5 54.56 -27.25 -1.72
CA LEU A 5 55.18 -26.49 -2.81
C LEU A 5 56.28 -27.31 -3.52
N LEU A 6 57.07 -28.11 -2.79
CA LEU A 6 58.04 -29.06 -3.34
C LEU A 6 57.38 -30.19 -4.15
N SER A 7 56.22 -30.67 -3.70
CA SER A 7 55.40 -31.66 -4.43
C SER A 7 54.80 -31.10 -5.72
N ILE A 8 54.46 -29.81 -5.77
CA ILE A 8 53.92 -29.16 -6.98
C ILE A 8 55.05 -28.83 -7.96
N ALA A 9 56.18 -28.34 -7.47
CA ALA A 9 57.34 -28.00 -8.30
C ALA A 9 58.02 -29.22 -8.94
N SER A 10 57.99 -30.38 -8.30
CA SER A 10 58.58 -31.63 -8.82
C SER A 10 57.77 -32.28 -9.96
N GLY A 11 56.54 -31.83 -10.20
CA GLY A 11 55.65 -32.37 -11.25
C GLY A 11 55.79 -31.73 -12.63
N PHE A 12 56.51 -30.61 -12.77
CA PHE A 12 56.62 -29.86 -14.03
C PHE A 12 58.07 -29.91 -14.54
N ARG A 13 58.33 -30.68 -15.61
CA ARG A 13 59.62 -30.68 -16.31
C ARG A 13 59.62 -29.72 -17.51
N GLU A 14 60.80 -29.17 -17.76
CA GLU A 14 61.18 -28.08 -18.70
C GLU A 14 60.56 -28.13 -20.10
N GLU A 15 60.15 -29.29 -20.62
CA GLU A 15 59.66 -29.40 -21.99
C GLU A 15 58.24 -28.84 -22.21
N SER A 16 57.54 -28.46 -21.13
CA SER A 16 56.10 -28.14 -21.17
C SER A 16 55.77 -26.69 -21.54
N PHE A 17 56.75 -25.78 -21.56
CA PHE A 17 56.50 -24.34 -21.78
C PHE A 17 57.46 -23.76 -22.82
N LYS A 18 57.25 -24.11 -24.10
CA LYS A 18 57.93 -23.43 -25.22
C LYS A 18 57.16 -22.23 -25.78
N GLU A 19 55.90 -22.05 -25.41
CA GLU A 19 55.11 -20.84 -25.69
C GLU A 19 54.25 -20.45 -24.47
N PRO A 20 54.10 -19.14 -24.16
CA PRO A 20 53.35 -18.69 -23.00
C PRO A 20 51.83 -18.78 -23.28
N GLY A 21 51.24 -19.95 -23.04
CA GLY A 21 49.80 -20.23 -23.15
C GLY A 21 49.08 -20.47 -21.81
N ASP A 22 47.78 -20.81 -21.89
CA ASP A 22 46.81 -20.91 -20.78
C ASP A 22 47.24 -21.77 -19.57
N ASP A 23 48.09 -22.77 -19.76
CA ASP A 23 48.60 -23.61 -18.66
C ASP A 23 49.53 -22.84 -17.70
N PHE A 24 50.19 -21.80 -18.19
CA PHE A 24 51.06 -20.94 -17.39
C PHE A 24 50.25 -20.00 -16.48
N ALA A 25 49.16 -19.44 -17.01
CA ALA A 25 48.21 -18.63 -16.24
C ALA A 25 47.48 -19.48 -15.19
N LYS A 26 47.17 -20.73 -15.52
CA LYS A 26 46.55 -21.70 -14.61
C LYS A 26 47.50 -22.06 -13.45
N PHE A 27 48.79 -22.26 -13.71
CA PHE A 27 49.80 -22.46 -12.67
C PHE A 27 49.89 -21.24 -11.73
N LEU A 28 50.01 -20.02 -12.25
CA LEU A 28 50.04 -18.79 -11.44
C LEU A 28 48.80 -18.62 -10.55
N SER A 29 47.64 -19.10 -11.02
CA SER A 29 46.38 -19.05 -10.26
C SER A 29 46.30 -20.03 -9.09
N THR A 30 47.14 -21.08 -9.09
CA THR A 30 47.21 -22.07 -7.99
C THR A 30 48.14 -21.63 -6.85
N LEU A 31 48.93 -20.58 -7.05
CA LEU A 31 49.84 -20.05 -6.04
C LEU A 31 49.08 -19.14 -5.04
N PRO A 32 49.34 -19.24 -3.72
CA PRO A 32 48.65 -18.42 -2.73
C PRO A 32 49.14 -16.96 -2.83
N ASN A 33 48.24 -16.03 -3.15
CA ASN A 33 48.43 -14.59 -3.24
C ASN A 33 49.43 -14.12 -4.33
N LYS A 34 48.95 -13.20 -5.18
CA LYS A 34 49.69 -12.58 -6.29
C LYS A 34 50.91 -11.77 -5.80
N GLU A 35 52.07 -12.38 -5.56
CA GLU A 35 53.33 -11.65 -5.25
C GLU A 35 54.60 -12.34 -5.79
N TRP A 36 54.56 -12.81 -7.04
CA TRP A 36 55.74 -13.26 -7.79
C TRP A 36 56.10 -12.21 -8.85
N ILE A 37 57.38 -11.82 -8.94
CA ILE A 37 57.85 -10.77 -9.86
C ILE A 37 58.56 -11.44 -11.05
N PRO A 38 58.14 -11.18 -12.32
CA PRO A 38 58.86 -11.62 -13.51
C PRO A 38 60.18 -10.86 -13.68
N PHE A 39 61.23 -11.52 -14.16
CA PHE A 39 62.48 -10.85 -14.54
C PHE A 39 62.29 -10.03 -15.83
N GLY A 40 62.50 -8.71 -15.78
CA GLY A 40 62.39 -7.81 -16.94
C GLY A 40 62.93 -6.38 -16.72
N ASP A 41 63.89 -6.01 -17.57
CA ASP A 41 64.49 -4.73 -17.98
C ASP A 41 65.09 -3.70 -17.00
N GLU A 42 64.86 -3.76 -15.69
CA GLU A 42 65.66 -3.01 -14.73
C GLU A 42 66.41 -3.96 -13.79
N ALA A 43 67.64 -4.32 -14.18
CA ALA A 43 68.51 -5.15 -13.37
C ALA A 43 68.76 -4.49 -11.99
N PRO A 44 68.38 -5.13 -10.85
CA PRO A 44 68.92 -4.72 -9.58
C PRO A 44 70.42 -5.00 -9.62
N ALA A 45 71.25 -4.01 -9.27
CA ALA A 45 72.69 -4.19 -9.14
C ALA A 45 73.00 -5.46 -8.32
N PRO A 46 74.06 -6.22 -8.65
CA PRO A 46 74.30 -7.60 -8.20
C PRO A 46 74.70 -7.75 -6.71
N ARG A 47 74.07 -7.00 -5.80
CA ARG A 47 74.41 -6.90 -4.37
C ARG A 47 73.23 -7.15 -3.42
N GLN A 48 72.11 -7.69 -3.91
CA GLN A 48 71.00 -8.08 -3.05
C GLN A 48 70.85 -9.60 -3.11
N GLY A 49 71.16 -10.27 -1.99
CA GLY A 49 71.04 -11.72 -1.86
C GLY A 49 69.60 -12.19 -2.08
N VAL A 50 69.36 -12.82 -3.22
CA VAL A 50 68.14 -13.57 -3.55
C VAL A 50 68.46 -15.05 -3.34
N PHE A 51 67.49 -15.83 -2.86
CA PHE A 51 67.60 -17.29 -2.87
C PHE A 51 67.75 -17.77 -4.32
N GLY A 52 68.94 -18.27 -4.67
CA GLY A 52 69.33 -18.62 -6.04
C GLY A 52 70.40 -17.68 -6.60
N ALA A 53 71.68 -18.04 -6.40
CA ALA A 53 72.79 -17.48 -7.16
C ALA A 53 73.01 -18.34 -8.44
N PRO A 54 73.71 -17.83 -9.47
CA PRO A 54 73.29 -17.84 -10.87
C PRO A 54 73.48 -19.18 -11.56
N SER A 55 72.38 -19.71 -12.10
CA SER A 55 72.36 -20.53 -13.30
C SER A 55 71.19 -20.03 -14.14
N ASP A 56 71.37 -19.85 -15.44
CA ASP A 56 70.61 -19.01 -16.38
C ASP A 56 69.07 -19.24 -16.52
N ASN A 57 68.42 -20.00 -15.63
CA ASN A 57 67.05 -20.52 -15.81
C ASN A 57 66.09 -20.19 -14.64
N VAL A 58 65.99 -18.94 -14.16
CA VAL A 58 64.95 -18.53 -13.18
C VAL A 58 64.14 -17.32 -13.69
N LEU A 59 62.85 -17.53 -13.97
CA LEU A 59 61.95 -16.52 -14.56
C LEU A 59 61.23 -15.63 -13.52
N PHE A 60 61.14 -16.04 -12.24
CA PHE A 60 60.41 -15.32 -11.18
C PHE A 60 61.09 -15.41 -9.81
N TYR A 61 60.92 -14.39 -8.94
CA TYR A 61 61.35 -14.41 -7.53
C TYR A 61 60.26 -13.94 -6.54
N LEU A 62 60.37 -14.41 -5.29
CA LEU A 62 59.54 -13.98 -4.14
C LEU A 62 60.04 -12.64 -3.61
N LYS A 63 59.14 -11.71 -3.26
CA LYS A 63 59.52 -10.48 -2.55
C LYS A 63 60.41 -10.83 -1.33
N PRO A 64 61.53 -10.11 -1.10
CA PRO A 64 62.47 -10.42 -0.01
C PRO A 64 61.83 -10.55 1.37
N CYS A 65 60.71 -9.86 1.63
CA CYS A 65 59.98 -9.88 2.89
C CYS A 65 59.15 -11.16 3.16
N GLN A 66 59.05 -12.08 2.20
CA GLN A 66 58.28 -13.34 2.33
C GLN A 66 59.11 -14.60 2.11
N MET A 67 60.42 -14.49 1.96
CA MET A 67 61.29 -15.66 1.94
C MET A 67 61.20 -16.39 3.30
N PRO A 68 60.97 -17.71 3.32
CA PRO A 68 61.14 -18.48 4.54
C PRO A 68 62.59 -18.32 5.00
N VAL A 69 62.80 -17.83 6.21
CA VAL A 69 64.14 -17.83 6.82
C VAL A 69 64.49 -19.29 7.10
N CYS A 70 65.15 -19.95 6.14
CA CYS A 70 65.85 -21.19 6.39
C CYS A 70 66.95 -20.87 7.41
N GLY A 71 66.88 -21.49 8.59
CA GLY A 71 67.81 -21.29 9.70
C GLY A 71 69.23 -21.80 9.47
N SER A 72 69.83 -21.60 8.30
CA SER A 72 71.21 -21.99 8.01
C SER A 72 72.01 -20.82 7.42
N LEU A 73 72.68 -20.07 8.30
CA LEU A 73 74.08 -19.63 8.21
C LEU A 73 74.72 -19.05 6.92
N SER A 74 74.06 -18.85 5.78
CA SER A 74 74.81 -18.59 4.52
C SER A 74 75.00 -17.13 4.10
N TRP A 75 74.25 -16.15 4.62
CA TRP A 75 74.47 -14.73 4.24
C TRP A 75 75.61 -14.04 5.00
N ARG A 76 75.98 -14.59 6.16
CA ARG A 76 77.07 -14.05 7.02
C ARG A 76 78.47 -14.37 6.49
N ALA A 77 78.59 -15.14 5.40
CA ALA A 77 79.85 -15.59 4.82
C ALA A 77 80.27 -14.81 3.56
N ASP A 78 79.59 -13.70 3.23
CA ASP A 78 80.02 -12.81 2.14
C ASP A 78 81.23 -11.95 2.58
N PRO A 79 82.42 -12.12 1.96
CA PRO A 79 83.62 -11.34 2.28
C PRO A 79 83.46 -9.82 2.09
N HIS A 80 82.43 -9.37 1.38
CA HIS A 80 82.10 -7.95 1.24
C HIS A 80 81.28 -7.40 2.41
N HIS A 81 80.47 -8.22 3.08
CA HIS A 81 79.71 -7.82 4.26
C HIS A 81 80.63 -7.60 5.48
N GLU A 82 81.72 -8.36 5.58
CA GLU A 82 82.80 -8.10 6.54
C GLU A 82 83.53 -6.76 6.28
N LYS A 83 83.61 -6.30 5.02
CA LYS A 83 84.21 -4.99 4.68
C LYS A 83 83.31 -3.81 5.05
N GLU A 84 81.99 -3.93 4.89
CA GLU A 84 81.04 -2.91 5.39
C GLU A 84 80.97 -2.90 6.93
N LEU A 85 81.09 -4.06 7.59
CA LEU A 85 81.25 -4.15 9.04
C LEU A 85 82.61 -3.64 9.55
N ALA A 86 83.68 -3.75 8.75
CA ALA A 86 85.01 -3.25 9.10
C ALA A 86 85.10 -1.71 9.07
N PHE A 87 84.28 -1.04 8.25
CA PHE A 87 84.19 0.43 8.23
C PHE A 87 83.53 1.01 9.51
N LEU A 88 82.88 0.17 10.33
CA LEU A 88 82.24 0.58 11.59
C LEU A 88 83.20 0.70 12.78
N LYS A 89 84.51 0.54 12.58
CA LYS A 89 85.52 0.79 13.61
C LYS A 89 86.18 2.16 13.38
N LYS A 90 85.65 3.21 14.03
CA LYS A 90 86.50 4.01 14.95
C LYS A 90 85.83 5.05 15.86
N ASP A 91 84.72 5.71 15.52
CA ASP A 91 84.28 6.88 16.34
C ASP A 91 82.76 7.07 16.48
N SER A 92 82.03 6.09 17.02
CA SER A 92 80.64 6.34 17.43
C SER A 92 80.32 5.72 18.79
N GLN A 93 79.68 6.50 19.68
CA GLN A 93 79.20 6.09 21.00
C GLN A 93 78.42 4.75 20.93
N HIS A 94 78.49 3.94 22.00
CA HIS A 94 77.94 2.57 22.09
C HIS A 94 76.47 2.47 21.61
N GLU A 95 75.67 3.49 21.89
CA GLU A 95 74.24 3.61 21.53
C GLU A 95 73.99 3.67 20.01
N VAL A 96 74.85 4.38 19.26
CA VAL A 96 74.74 4.51 17.80
C VAL A 96 75.02 3.17 17.12
N ARG A 97 75.87 2.34 17.72
CA ARG A 97 76.20 1.01 17.20
C ARG A 97 75.02 0.05 17.29
N ILE A 98 74.26 0.08 18.39
CA ILE A 98 73.06 -0.76 18.56
C ILE A 98 71.95 -0.31 17.61
N ASN A 99 71.71 0.99 17.45
CA ASN A 99 70.73 1.50 16.47
C ASN A 99 71.08 1.10 15.02
N LYS A 100 72.37 1.14 14.64
CA LYS A 100 72.82 0.63 13.34
C LYS A 100 72.59 -0.88 13.20
N GLN A 101 72.86 -1.66 14.24
CA GLN A 101 72.57 -3.10 14.23
C GLN A 101 71.08 -3.40 14.15
N LEU A 102 70.24 -2.66 14.88
CA LEU A 102 68.79 -2.74 14.72
C LEU A 102 68.45 -2.57 13.25
N SER A 103 68.95 -1.53 12.57
CA SER A 103 68.62 -1.25 11.16
C SER A 103 68.87 -2.40 10.17
N THR A 104 69.74 -3.37 10.52
CA THR A 104 70.01 -4.56 9.70
C THR A 104 69.00 -5.71 9.87
N LEU A 105 68.11 -5.63 10.85
CA LEU A 105 67.06 -6.64 11.13
C LEU A 105 65.76 -6.30 10.40
N TRP A 106 65.05 -7.31 9.89
CA TRP A 106 63.96 -7.12 8.92
C TRP A 106 62.58 -7.56 9.43
N SER A 107 62.53 -8.48 10.40
CA SER A 107 61.27 -9.00 10.96
C SER A 107 61.03 -8.54 12.40
N ALA A 108 59.75 -8.42 12.77
CA ALA A 108 59.33 -8.14 14.13
C ALA A 108 59.86 -9.20 15.12
N ARG A 109 59.90 -10.47 14.71
CA ARG A 109 60.43 -11.57 15.54
C ARG A 109 61.93 -11.44 15.82
N GLU A 110 62.73 -11.11 14.81
CA GLU A 110 64.17 -10.88 14.97
C GLU A 110 64.43 -9.66 15.85
N LEU A 111 63.65 -8.60 15.68
CA LEU A 111 63.75 -7.38 16.47
C LEU A 111 63.49 -7.62 17.96
N LEU A 112 62.47 -8.42 18.28
CA LEU A 112 62.17 -8.83 19.65
C LEU A 112 63.23 -9.77 20.23
N ALA A 113 63.71 -10.76 19.46
CA ALA A 113 64.77 -11.66 19.90
C ALA A 113 66.11 -10.92 20.13
N PHE A 114 66.42 -9.94 19.29
CA PHE A 114 67.59 -9.09 19.45
C PHE A 114 67.47 -8.17 20.67
N ALA A 115 66.28 -7.62 20.94
CA ALA A 115 66.02 -6.83 22.15
C ALA A 115 66.21 -7.64 23.44
N GLU A 116 65.75 -8.90 23.42
CA GLU A 116 65.82 -9.81 24.57
C GLU A 116 67.26 -10.23 24.87
N SER A 117 67.98 -10.70 23.85
CA SER A 117 69.37 -11.21 23.98
C SER A 117 70.39 -10.16 24.40
N ARG A 118 70.13 -8.87 24.14
CA ARG A 118 71.02 -7.75 24.48
C ARG A 118 70.32 -6.68 25.33
N SER A 119 69.31 -7.09 26.09
CA SER A 119 68.46 -6.22 26.89
C SER A 119 69.22 -5.30 27.85
N ALA A 120 70.33 -5.77 28.42
CA ALA A 120 71.20 -5.02 29.33
C ALA A 120 72.03 -3.92 28.64
N GLU A 121 72.23 -4.01 27.33
CA GLU A 121 73.00 -3.04 26.53
C GLU A 121 72.10 -1.95 25.92
N PHE A 122 70.77 -2.11 26.00
CA PHE A 122 69.81 -1.16 25.44
C PHE A 122 69.61 0.04 26.37
N ASP A 123 69.95 1.22 25.85
CA ASP A 123 69.47 2.48 26.40
C ASP A 123 67.99 2.76 26.00
N ILE A 124 67.46 3.87 26.50
CA ILE A 124 66.08 4.32 26.24
C ILE A 124 65.84 4.52 24.74
N ALA A 125 66.77 5.15 24.02
CA ALA A 125 66.63 5.43 22.59
C ALA A 125 66.59 4.15 21.74
N ASN A 126 67.37 3.13 22.10
CA ASN A 126 67.37 1.82 21.46
C ASN A 126 66.07 1.06 21.70
N VAL A 127 65.50 1.13 22.92
CA VAL A 127 64.19 0.52 23.24
C VAL A 127 63.09 1.12 22.35
N ILE A 128 62.99 2.46 22.29
CA ILE A 128 61.98 3.16 21.50
C ILE A 128 62.15 2.90 20.00
N THR A 129 63.40 2.93 19.52
CA THR A 129 63.71 2.68 18.10
C THR A 129 63.36 1.24 17.71
N ASN A 130 63.67 0.26 18.57
CA ASN A 130 63.28 -1.13 18.33
C ASN A 130 61.76 -1.27 18.27
N LEU A 131 61.04 -0.72 19.26
CA LEU A 131 59.57 -0.74 19.30
C LEU A 131 58.94 -0.13 18.04
N HIS A 132 59.43 1.02 17.60
CA HIS A 132 58.97 1.67 16.37
C HIS A 132 59.20 0.80 15.13
N ARG A 133 60.33 0.08 15.05
CA ARG A 133 60.62 -0.83 13.94
C ARG A 133 59.79 -2.10 13.99
N VAL A 134 59.52 -2.65 15.18
CA VAL A 134 58.56 -3.76 15.36
C VAL A 134 57.18 -3.35 14.82
N ALA A 135 56.70 -2.15 15.16
CA ALA A 135 55.43 -1.63 14.66
C ALA A 135 55.40 -1.36 13.14
N LYS A 136 56.55 -1.04 12.53
CA LYS A 136 56.70 -0.82 11.07
C LYS A 136 56.88 -2.12 10.27
N SER A 137 57.22 -3.23 10.93
CA SER A 137 57.52 -4.50 10.28
C SER A 137 56.28 -5.12 9.60
N ALA A 138 56.52 -5.84 8.49
CA ALA A 138 55.45 -6.47 7.70
C ALA A 138 54.77 -7.63 8.46
N ASP A 139 55.54 -8.38 9.26
CA ASP A 139 55.10 -9.53 10.06
C ASP A 139 54.61 -9.18 11.48
N ARG A 140 54.42 -7.89 11.78
CA ARG A 140 54.01 -7.38 13.11
C ARG A 140 52.77 -8.06 13.71
N TRP A 141 51.87 -8.56 12.87
CA TRP A 141 50.66 -9.29 13.30
C TRP A 141 50.96 -10.59 14.07
N GLN A 142 52.13 -11.20 13.87
CA GLN A 142 52.52 -12.49 14.45
C GLN A 142 53.04 -12.32 15.87
N VAL A 143 53.45 -11.10 16.24
CA VAL A 143 54.04 -10.80 17.55
C VAL A 143 53.09 -10.04 18.48
N LYS A 144 51.84 -9.78 18.06
CA LYS A 144 50.85 -9.05 18.88
C LYS A 144 50.62 -9.66 20.26
N ARG A 145 50.78 -10.97 20.39
CA ARG A 145 50.62 -11.74 21.65
C ARG A 145 51.95 -12.20 22.24
N ASP A 146 53.08 -11.76 21.69
CA ASP A 146 54.40 -12.16 22.16
C ASP A 146 54.71 -11.45 23.49
N PRO A 147 55.05 -12.17 24.57
CA PRO A 147 55.32 -11.57 25.87
C PRO A 147 56.52 -10.60 25.86
N ARG A 148 57.47 -10.77 24.93
CA ARG A 148 58.64 -9.89 24.79
C ARG A 148 58.24 -8.50 24.28
N LEU A 149 57.18 -8.41 23.50
CA LEU A 149 56.61 -7.13 23.07
C LEU A 149 56.05 -6.35 24.27
N LYS A 150 55.38 -7.05 25.21
CA LYS A 150 54.87 -6.45 26.44
C LYS A 150 55.99 -5.92 27.34
N ASP A 151 57.08 -6.67 27.48
CA ASP A 151 58.26 -6.20 28.22
C ASP A 151 58.88 -4.94 27.59
N LEU A 152 59.03 -4.93 26.26
CA LEU A 152 59.56 -3.81 25.51
C LEU A 152 58.70 -2.54 25.66
N PHE A 153 57.37 -2.67 25.64
CA PHE A 153 56.46 -1.56 25.92
C PHE A 153 56.55 -1.05 27.36
N ARG A 154 56.66 -1.94 28.35
CA ARG A 154 56.78 -1.54 29.75
C ARG A 154 58.06 -0.73 29.97
N ARG A 155 59.19 -1.20 29.45
CA ARG A 155 60.49 -0.49 29.51
C ARG A 155 60.44 0.86 28.78
N ALA A 156 59.75 0.92 27.64
CA ALA A 156 59.57 2.18 26.91
C ALA A 156 58.72 3.19 27.70
N VAL A 157 57.64 2.75 28.36
CA VAL A 157 56.78 3.62 29.18
C VAL A 157 57.49 4.05 30.46
N GLU A 158 58.15 3.13 31.17
CA GLU A 158 58.99 3.44 32.34
C GLU A 158 60.03 4.51 32.01
N ALA A 159 60.67 4.42 30.84
CA ALA A 159 61.65 5.41 30.41
C ALA A 159 61.08 6.83 30.23
N VAL A 160 59.85 6.97 29.75
CA VAL A 160 59.22 8.29 29.51
C VAL A 160 58.45 8.84 30.72
N THR A 161 58.14 7.99 31.71
CA THR A 161 57.50 8.40 32.97
C THR A 161 58.51 8.76 34.06
N SER A 162 59.66 8.06 34.12
CA SER A 162 60.64 8.22 35.22
C SER A 162 61.78 9.20 34.95
N HIS A 163 62.09 9.50 33.67
CA HIS A 163 63.24 10.34 33.31
C HIS A 163 62.80 11.62 32.59
N ASP A 164 63.25 12.77 33.09
CA ASP A 164 62.91 14.11 32.56
C ASP A 164 63.61 14.45 31.22
N ARG A 165 64.30 13.48 30.61
CA ARG A 165 65.05 13.64 29.34
C ARG A 165 64.35 13.04 28.12
N ALA A 166 63.24 12.32 28.28
CA ALA A 166 62.53 11.72 27.14
C ALA A 166 61.83 12.80 26.30
N SER A 167 62.09 12.82 24.99
CA SER A 167 61.49 13.82 24.11
C SER A 167 60.00 13.54 23.87
N VAL A 168 59.21 14.58 23.64
CA VAL A 168 57.80 14.43 23.21
C VAL A 168 57.66 13.60 21.92
N ARG A 169 58.67 13.61 21.05
CA ARG A 169 58.71 12.75 19.85
C ARG A 169 58.76 11.27 20.20
N ASP A 170 59.44 10.91 21.28
CA ASP A 170 59.54 9.52 21.72
C ASP A 170 58.21 9.04 22.31
N ILE A 171 57.53 9.88 23.09
CA ILE A 171 56.17 9.61 23.58
C ILE A 171 55.22 9.38 22.40
N ALA A 172 55.26 10.25 21.38
CA ALA A 172 54.43 10.09 20.18
C ALA A 172 54.76 8.80 19.41
N LYS A 173 56.03 8.39 19.30
CA LYS A 173 56.44 7.13 18.65
C LYS A 173 55.94 5.90 19.41
N ILE A 174 56.02 5.90 20.74
CA ILE A 174 55.51 4.81 21.58
C ILE A 174 54.00 4.70 21.40
N GLN A 175 53.27 5.81 21.51
CA GLN A 175 51.82 5.85 21.36
C GLN A 175 51.38 5.43 19.94
N TRP A 176 52.09 5.88 18.90
CA TRP A 176 51.87 5.44 17.52
C TRP A 176 52.06 3.93 17.37
N ALA A 177 53.10 3.36 18.00
CA ALA A 177 53.34 1.92 17.99
C ALA A 177 52.22 1.14 18.70
N ILE A 178 51.68 1.65 19.82
CA ILE A 178 50.50 1.08 20.50
C ILE A 178 49.32 0.99 19.52
N GLY A 179 48.96 2.09 18.87
CA GLY A 179 47.85 2.11 17.91
C GLY A 179 48.09 1.18 16.71
N ARG A 180 49.30 1.19 16.14
CA ARG A 180 49.65 0.38 14.97
C ARG A 180 49.66 -1.13 15.27
N LEU A 181 50.07 -1.51 16.48
CA LEU A 181 50.07 -2.90 16.95
C LEU A 181 48.74 -3.31 17.58
N GLN A 182 47.86 -2.36 17.89
CA GLN A 182 46.63 -2.54 18.67
C GLN A 182 46.92 -3.23 20.01
N PHE A 183 48.01 -2.80 20.66
CA PHE A 183 48.46 -3.35 21.93
C PHE A 183 47.58 -2.84 23.07
N ARG A 184 47.29 -3.70 24.06
CA ARG A 184 46.42 -3.40 25.20
C ARG A 184 47.09 -3.88 26.49
N ASP A 185 47.47 -2.94 27.35
CA ASP A 185 47.93 -3.22 28.71
C ASP A 185 47.64 -2.01 29.60
N VAL A 186 46.89 -2.23 30.67
CA VAL A 186 46.35 -1.15 31.53
C VAL A 186 47.46 -0.29 32.14
N ALA A 187 48.57 -0.90 32.56
CA ALA A 187 49.65 -0.16 33.21
C ALA A 187 50.45 0.67 32.19
N VAL A 188 50.72 0.11 31.01
CA VAL A 188 51.37 0.82 29.89
C VAL A 188 50.50 2.00 29.42
N GLU A 189 49.19 1.78 29.25
CA GLU A 189 48.25 2.82 28.82
C GLU A 189 48.12 3.95 29.86
N ALA A 190 48.01 3.61 31.15
CA ALA A 190 47.92 4.62 32.22
C ALA A 190 49.20 5.45 32.34
N GLY A 191 50.38 4.81 32.39
CA GLY A 191 51.65 5.53 32.49
C GLY A 191 51.92 6.43 31.28
N LEU A 192 51.52 6.01 30.08
CA LEU A 192 51.68 6.83 28.89
C LEU A 192 50.66 7.98 28.83
N ALA A 193 49.43 7.77 29.30
CA ALA A 193 48.43 8.84 29.42
C ALA A 193 48.92 9.98 30.32
N ASP A 194 49.50 9.65 31.49
CA ASP A 194 50.07 10.64 32.42
C ASP A 194 51.27 11.38 31.80
N ALA A 195 52.13 10.66 31.08
CA ALA A 195 53.27 11.23 30.38
C ALA A 195 52.87 12.18 29.22
N ILE A 196 51.74 11.90 28.56
CA ILE A 196 51.17 12.76 27.51
C ILE A 196 50.53 14.00 28.13
N LEU A 197 49.65 13.83 29.13
CA LEU A 197 48.90 14.92 29.78
C LEU A 197 49.82 15.98 30.39
N SER A 198 50.89 15.54 31.06
CA SER A 198 51.88 16.44 31.67
C SER A 198 52.69 17.29 30.67
N ARG A 199 52.71 16.90 29.38
CA ARG A 199 53.56 17.53 28.35
C ARG A 199 52.81 18.01 27.10
N LEU A 200 51.47 18.09 27.14
CA LEU A 200 50.62 18.45 25.99
C LEU A 200 51.08 19.71 25.23
N HIS A 201 51.49 20.75 25.96
CA HIS A 201 51.91 22.03 25.37
C HIS A 201 53.19 21.93 24.52
N GLN A 202 54.05 20.94 24.80
CA GLN A 202 55.36 20.76 24.16
C GLN A 202 55.28 20.02 22.82
N PHE A 203 54.21 19.28 22.53
CA PHE A 203 54.07 18.53 21.28
C PHE A 203 53.82 19.46 20.08
N GLU A 204 54.53 19.23 18.98
CA GLU A 204 54.22 19.80 17.67
C GLU A 204 52.88 19.24 17.13
N PRO A 205 52.21 19.94 16.18
CA PRO A 205 50.94 19.48 15.61
C PRO A 205 50.97 18.04 15.10
N GLN A 206 52.07 17.63 14.47
CA GLN A 206 52.25 16.28 13.95
C GLN A 206 52.44 15.22 15.06
N GLY A 207 53.01 15.61 16.20
CA GLY A 207 53.11 14.75 17.38
C GLY A 207 51.71 14.48 17.97
N LEU A 208 50.91 15.54 18.13
CA LEU A 208 49.53 15.45 18.60
C LEU A 208 48.65 14.64 17.64
N SER A 209 48.76 14.88 16.33
CA SER A 209 47.97 14.16 15.32
C SER A 209 48.28 12.66 15.30
N ASN A 210 49.55 12.26 15.44
CA ASN A 210 49.95 10.85 15.50
C ASN A 210 49.46 10.14 16.76
N ILE A 211 49.42 10.86 17.90
CA ILE A 211 48.84 10.36 19.14
C ILE A 211 47.33 10.16 18.96
N ILE A 212 46.61 11.18 18.46
CA ILE A 212 45.17 11.09 18.19
C ILE A 212 44.85 9.99 17.16
N TRP A 213 45.69 9.84 16.13
CA TRP A 213 45.59 8.78 15.13
C TRP A 213 45.60 7.38 15.74
N SER A 214 46.51 7.15 16.70
CA SER A 214 46.62 5.86 17.38
C SER A 214 45.30 5.46 18.07
N PHE A 215 44.58 6.46 18.59
CA PHE A 215 43.35 6.28 19.33
C PHE A 215 42.15 5.90 18.46
N GLY A 216 42.24 6.08 17.14
CA GLY A 216 41.26 5.53 16.20
C GLY A 216 41.20 3.99 16.18
N PHE A 217 42.22 3.31 16.73
CA PHE A 217 42.23 1.85 16.90
C PHE A 217 42.02 1.40 18.34
N VAL A 218 42.47 2.20 19.29
CA VAL A 218 42.51 1.88 20.72
C VAL A 218 41.88 3.05 21.46
N PRO A 219 40.62 3.01 21.89
CA PRO A 219 39.96 4.20 22.45
C PRO A 219 40.65 4.70 23.75
N PRO A 220 40.87 6.03 23.90
CA PRO A 220 41.47 6.63 25.08
C PRO A 220 40.42 6.86 26.18
N SER A 221 40.87 7.28 27.37
CA SER A 221 39.96 7.85 28.36
C SER A 221 39.40 9.20 27.88
N ALA A 222 38.18 9.54 28.30
CA ALA A 222 37.54 10.80 27.92
C ALA A 222 38.40 12.03 28.30
N HIS A 223 39.07 11.98 29.46
CA HIS A 223 39.95 13.05 29.93
C HIS A 223 41.18 13.24 29.03
N LEU A 224 41.84 12.14 28.63
CA LEU A 224 43.00 12.20 27.73
C LEU A 224 42.61 12.71 26.34
N LEU A 225 41.48 12.24 25.80
CA LEU A 225 40.97 12.71 24.53
C LEU A 225 40.69 14.21 24.55
N GLN A 226 39.98 14.70 25.57
CA GLN A 226 39.66 16.12 25.68
C GLN A 226 40.93 16.97 25.74
N GLY A 227 41.92 16.60 26.58
CA GLY A 227 43.19 17.32 26.67
C GLY A 227 43.96 17.37 25.36
N LEU A 228 43.95 16.27 24.58
CA LEU A 228 44.58 16.23 23.26
C LEU A 228 43.85 17.08 22.22
N LEU A 229 42.52 17.08 22.23
CA LEU A 229 41.70 17.89 21.32
C LEU A 229 41.88 19.38 21.62
N ASP A 230 41.96 19.78 22.89
CA ASP A 230 42.21 21.16 23.29
C ASP A 230 43.62 21.61 22.86
N ALA A 231 44.62 20.76 23.10
CA ALA A 231 46.00 21.03 22.69
C ALA A 231 46.16 21.13 21.16
N PHE A 232 45.48 20.26 20.41
CA PHE A 232 45.50 20.31 18.94
C PHE A 232 44.71 21.51 18.40
N SER A 233 43.58 21.84 19.03
CA SER A 233 42.75 23.01 18.67
C SER A 233 43.56 24.30 18.75
N ALA A 234 44.41 24.45 19.77
CA ALA A 234 45.31 25.60 19.91
C ALA A 234 46.35 25.71 18.77
N LYS A 235 46.68 24.61 18.08
CA LYS A 235 47.70 24.55 17.02
C LYS A 235 47.13 24.17 15.64
N VAL A 236 45.81 24.21 15.47
CA VAL A 236 45.12 23.74 14.25
C VAL A 236 45.52 24.53 13.00
N VAL A 237 45.78 25.83 13.13
CA VAL A 237 46.16 26.71 12.01
C VAL A 237 47.57 26.36 11.47
N GLU A 238 48.49 26.02 12.37
CA GLU A 238 49.88 25.64 12.06
C GLU A 238 50.00 24.20 11.55
N SER A 239 48.94 23.40 11.63
CA SER A 239 48.94 21.98 11.29
C SER A 239 49.07 21.76 9.78
N ASP A 240 49.86 20.76 9.40
CA ASP A 240 49.98 20.33 8.00
C ASP A 240 48.74 19.51 7.55
N PRO A 241 48.55 19.30 6.24
CA PRO A 241 47.45 18.50 5.71
C PRO A 241 47.31 17.10 6.31
N GLN A 242 48.44 16.42 6.56
CA GLN A 242 48.45 15.06 7.12
C GLN A 242 47.92 15.05 8.57
N ALA A 243 48.33 16.03 9.38
CA ALA A 243 47.87 16.19 10.75
C ALA A 243 46.36 16.41 10.82
N LEU A 244 45.83 17.30 9.96
CA LEU A 244 44.40 17.59 9.89
C LEU A 244 43.59 16.33 9.51
N SER A 245 44.03 15.61 8.47
CA SER A 245 43.36 14.39 8.00
C SER A 245 43.36 13.27 9.06
N ASN A 246 44.49 13.05 9.73
CA ASN A 246 44.63 12.03 10.78
C ASN A 246 43.71 12.27 11.97
N VAL A 247 43.58 13.53 12.41
CA VAL A 247 42.74 13.89 13.56
C VAL A 247 41.28 13.63 13.24
N VAL A 248 40.77 14.11 12.11
CA VAL A 248 39.34 13.93 11.77
C VAL A 248 39.00 12.48 11.45
N TRP A 249 39.92 11.74 10.83
CA TRP A 249 39.75 10.29 10.61
C TRP A 249 39.55 9.54 11.93
N SER A 250 40.31 9.92 12.95
CA SER A 250 40.21 9.31 14.28
C SER A 250 38.94 9.71 15.01
N LEU A 251 38.55 10.98 14.92
CA LEU A 251 37.27 11.46 15.45
C LEU A 251 36.08 10.71 14.84
N ALA A 252 36.11 10.47 13.53
CA ALA A 252 35.09 9.69 12.84
C ALA A 252 35.04 8.23 13.30
N ARG A 253 36.21 7.59 13.49
CA ARG A 253 36.30 6.23 14.04
C ARG A 253 35.82 6.11 15.49
N LEU A 254 35.98 7.18 16.27
CA LEU A 254 35.52 7.27 17.65
C LEU A 254 34.07 7.77 17.77
N SER A 255 33.39 8.07 16.64
CA SER A 255 32.06 8.69 16.61
C SER A 255 31.96 9.97 17.46
N CYS A 256 33.06 10.73 17.52
CA CYS A 256 33.18 11.91 18.37
C CYS A 256 32.94 13.20 17.55
N ARG A 257 31.85 13.92 17.87
CA ARG A 257 31.57 15.25 17.32
C ARG A 257 32.12 16.33 18.26
N THR A 258 32.92 17.26 17.72
CA THR A 258 33.58 18.32 18.48
C THR A 258 33.59 19.63 17.69
N PRO A 259 33.57 20.81 18.35
CA PRO A 259 33.75 22.11 17.69
C PRO A 259 35.02 22.22 16.85
N LEU A 260 36.05 21.41 17.14
CA LEU A 260 37.29 21.34 16.36
C LEU A 260 37.04 21.07 14.86
N LEU A 261 35.95 20.37 14.50
CA LEU A 261 35.62 20.09 13.10
C LEU A 261 35.47 21.37 12.27
N HIS A 262 34.87 22.43 12.84
CA HIS A 262 34.72 23.71 12.15
C HIS A 262 36.08 24.39 11.91
N SER A 263 36.96 24.38 12.92
CA SER A 263 38.32 24.92 12.80
C SER A 263 39.15 24.13 11.78
N VAL A 264 39.07 22.80 11.78
CA VAL A 264 39.76 21.95 10.80
C VAL A 264 39.22 22.20 9.40
N SER A 265 37.91 22.31 9.22
CA SER A 265 37.29 22.63 7.93
C SER A 265 37.86 23.92 7.34
N ARG A 266 37.84 25.01 8.13
CA ARG A 266 38.36 26.32 7.70
C ARG A 266 39.82 26.27 7.29
N VAL A 267 40.67 25.57 8.04
CA VAL A 267 42.10 25.44 7.72
C VAL A 267 42.32 24.52 6.51
N ALA A 268 41.55 23.44 6.38
CA ALA A 268 41.62 22.52 5.25
C ALA A 268 41.23 23.22 3.93
N VAL A 269 40.16 24.04 3.93
CA VAL A 269 39.77 24.88 2.78
C VAL A 269 40.91 25.80 2.34
N ALA A 270 41.63 26.41 3.29
CA ALA A 270 42.75 27.30 3.00
C ALA A 270 44.01 26.58 2.48
N LYS A 271 44.07 25.24 2.57
CA LYS A 271 45.25 24.42 2.23
C LYS A 271 44.93 23.31 1.22
N LEU A 272 43.83 23.40 0.48
CA LEU A 272 43.36 22.32 -0.42
C LEU A 272 44.44 21.80 -1.39
N ASP A 273 45.19 22.71 -2.02
CA ASP A 273 46.25 22.37 -2.99
C ASP A 273 47.45 21.63 -2.37
N ALA A 274 47.59 21.67 -1.04
CA ALA A 274 48.67 21.00 -0.32
C ALA A 274 48.32 19.58 0.14
N PHE A 275 47.04 19.16 0.03
CA PHE A 275 46.64 17.80 0.37
C PHE A 275 46.95 16.82 -0.76
N ASP A 276 47.29 15.59 -0.39
CA ASP A 276 47.24 14.47 -1.31
C ASP A 276 45.79 13.94 -1.47
N PRO A 277 45.49 13.20 -2.55
CA PRO A 277 44.15 12.62 -2.77
C PRO A 277 43.63 11.79 -1.59
N GLN A 278 44.53 11.07 -0.89
CA GLN A 278 44.17 10.27 0.28
C GLN A 278 43.72 11.15 1.45
N GLY A 279 44.45 12.24 1.72
CA GLY A 279 44.15 13.19 2.76
C GLY A 279 42.79 13.86 2.55
N LEU A 280 42.50 14.31 1.32
CA LEU A 280 41.20 14.88 0.94
C LEU A 280 40.05 13.88 1.11
N ALA A 281 40.21 12.64 0.60
CA ALA A 281 39.20 11.60 0.72
C ALA A 281 38.92 11.21 2.18
N ASN A 282 39.96 11.16 3.03
CA ASN A 282 39.83 10.89 4.45
C ASN A 282 39.07 12.00 5.18
N ILE A 283 39.33 13.28 4.86
CA ILE A 283 38.57 14.40 5.43
C ILE A 283 37.09 14.30 5.04
N ALA A 284 36.80 14.14 3.74
CA ALA A 284 35.43 13.99 3.25
C ALA A 284 34.69 12.82 3.94
N TRP A 285 35.35 11.66 4.02
CA TRP A 285 34.81 10.48 4.69
C TRP A 285 34.55 10.70 6.17
N SER A 286 35.43 11.42 6.86
CA SER A 286 35.30 11.69 8.28
C SER A 286 34.12 12.60 8.58
N PHE A 287 33.99 13.69 7.82
CA PHE A 287 32.87 14.63 7.94
C PHE A 287 31.54 13.96 7.62
N ALA A 288 31.47 13.18 6.53
CA ALA A 288 30.28 12.44 6.16
C ALA A 288 29.91 11.34 7.16
N THR A 289 30.88 10.63 7.72
CA THR A 289 30.66 9.61 8.75
C THR A 289 30.08 10.22 10.02
N LEU A 290 30.60 11.36 10.43
CA LEU A 290 30.10 12.16 11.55
C LEU A 290 28.82 12.94 11.22
N GLN A 291 28.29 12.87 9.99
CA GLN A 291 27.16 13.66 9.48
C GLN A 291 27.32 15.17 9.75
N HIS A 292 28.54 15.68 9.63
CA HIS A 292 28.83 17.11 9.70
C HIS A 292 28.99 17.64 8.28
N SER A 293 28.07 18.48 7.85
CA SER A 293 28.07 19.05 6.50
C SER A 293 28.73 20.43 6.50
N ASP A 294 29.74 20.60 5.65
CA ASP A 294 30.35 21.90 5.34
C ASP A 294 30.41 22.05 3.81
N PRO A 295 29.45 22.77 3.19
CA PRO A 295 29.35 22.88 1.75
C PRO A 295 30.62 23.44 1.08
N THR A 296 31.32 24.36 1.75
CA THR A 296 32.53 25.01 1.20
C THR A 296 33.68 24.02 1.13
N LEU A 297 33.88 23.23 2.18
CA LEU A 297 34.87 22.16 2.21
C LEU A 297 34.60 21.11 1.14
N PHE A 298 33.36 20.64 1.02
CA PHE A 298 33.00 19.63 0.02
C PHE A 298 33.11 20.16 -1.41
N SER A 299 32.74 21.42 -1.68
CA SER A 299 32.95 22.04 -3.00
C SER A 299 34.42 22.05 -3.38
N GLY A 300 35.28 22.54 -2.48
CA GLY A 300 36.72 22.62 -2.72
C GLY A 300 37.39 21.24 -2.92
N ILE A 301 37.00 20.23 -2.15
CA ILE A 301 37.48 18.84 -2.34
C ILE A 301 37.02 18.29 -3.70
N CYS A 302 35.77 18.53 -4.09
CA CYS A 302 35.23 18.05 -5.35
C CYS A 302 35.86 18.74 -6.55
N GLU A 303 36.18 20.03 -6.45
CA GLU A 303 36.93 20.78 -7.45
C GLU A 303 38.36 20.24 -7.60
N ALA A 304 39.06 19.99 -6.48
CA ALA A 304 40.38 19.38 -6.50
C ALA A 304 40.38 17.99 -7.16
N PHE A 305 39.34 17.18 -6.95
CA PHE A 305 39.16 15.91 -7.65
C PHE A 305 38.86 16.09 -9.15
N SER A 306 37.99 17.05 -9.49
CA SER A 306 37.51 17.24 -10.86
C SER A 306 38.57 17.86 -11.78
N PHE A 307 39.46 18.69 -11.24
CA PHE A 307 40.38 19.53 -12.03
C PHE A 307 41.88 19.36 -11.66
N GLY A 308 42.22 18.68 -10.57
CA GLY A 308 43.58 18.67 -10.00
C GLY A 308 44.65 17.79 -10.69
N GLY A 309 44.29 17.00 -11.71
CA GLY A 309 45.23 16.08 -12.38
C GLY A 309 45.43 14.73 -11.65
N ALA A 310 45.72 13.68 -12.43
CA ALA A 310 45.58 12.27 -12.03
C ALA A 310 46.51 11.81 -10.89
N GLY A 311 45.98 10.91 -10.05
CA GLY A 311 46.64 10.35 -8.86
C GLY A 311 45.68 9.82 -7.80
N TRP A 312 44.36 9.88 -8.05
CA TRP A 312 43.34 9.35 -7.13
C TRP A 312 43.25 7.83 -7.26
N GLU A 313 43.64 7.13 -6.19
CA GLU A 313 43.45 5.69 -6.13
C GLU A 313 41.96 5.30 -6.07
N PRO A 314 41.59 4.12 -6.58
CA PRO A 314 40.23 3.57 -6.53
C PRO A 314 39.50 3.73 -5.19
N GLN A 315 40.22 3.49 -4.08
CA GLN A 315 39.66 3.61 -2.74
C GLN A 315 39.27 5.07 -2.42
N ASN A 316 40.09 6.03 -2.81
CA ASN A 316 39.89 7.45 -2.54
C ASN A 316 38.67 7.97 -3.33
N VAL A 317 38.54 7.58 -4.60
CA VAL A 317 37.38 7.91 -5.44
C VAL A 317 36.09 7.36 -4.83
N SER A 318 36.08 6.07 -4.47
CA SER A 318 34.90 5.43 -3.88
C SER A 318 34.48 6.05 -2.54
N ASN A 319 35.46 6.45 -1.71
CA ASN A 319 35.20 7.12 -0.43
C ASN A 319 34.67 8.53 -0.63
N LEU A 320 35.21 9.30 -1.58
CA LEU A 320 34.73 10.65 -1.87
C LEU A 320 33.27 10.62 -2.34
N ILE A 321 32.94 9.76 -3.31
CA ILE A 321 31.57 9.64 -3.83
C ILE A 321 30.59 9.16 -2.75
N TRP A 322 30.99 8.18 -1.94
CA TRP A 322 30.19 7.75 -0.80
C TRP A 322 29.96 8.88 0.21
N SER A 323 30.97 9.71 0.45
CA SER A 323 30.89 10.84 1.39
C SER A 323 29.92 11.88 0.89
N CYS A 324 30.05 12.28 -0.39
CA CYS A 324 29.16 13.23 -1.05
C CYS A 324 27.71 12.73 -1.03
N ALA A 325 27.50 11.45 -1.34
CA ALA A 325 26.19 10.80 -1.28
C ALA A 325 25.56 10.83 0.13
N ARG A 326 26.37 10.63 1.17
CA ARG A 326 25.88 10.59 2.56
C ARG A 326 25.47 11.95 3.10
N ILE A 327 26.09 13.04 2.61
CA ILE A 327 25.69 14.42 2.94
C ILE A 327 24.82 15.09 1.85
N GLN A 328 24.41 14.33 0.82
CA GLN A 328 23.61 14.80 -0.32
C GLN A 328 24.24 15.97 -1.09
N PHE A 329 25.57 15.98 -1.21
CA PHE A 329 26.31 16.92 -2.05
C PHE A 329 26.55 16.30 -3.43
N SER A 330 26.24 17.02 -4.50
CA SER A 330 26.40 16.54 -5.88
C SER A 330 26.76 17.68 -6.83
N SER A 331 27.61 17.40 -7.82
CA SER A 331 27.88 18.27 -8.96
C SER A 331 28.19 17.42 -10.20
N GLU A 332 27.79 17.88 -11.39
CA GLU A 332 28.06 17.14 -12.64
C GLU A 332 29.58 16.92 -12.89
N PRO A 333 30.48 17.91 -12.70
CA PRO A 333 31.92 17.70 -12.87
C PRO A 333 32.51 16.58 -11.99
N LEU A 334 32.02 16.47 -10.75
CA LEU A 334 32.40 15.41 -9.80
C LEU A 334 31.98 14.04 -10.34
N LEU A 335 30.72 13.92 -10.75
CA LEU A 335 30.16 12.65 -11.21
C LEU A 335 30.81 12.21 -12.54
N ASP A 336 30.98 13.11 -13.50
CA ASP A 336 31.62 12.81 -14.78
C ASP A 336 33.08 12.40 -14.61
N THR A 337 33.82 13.07 -13.72
CA THR A 337 35.20 12.69 -13.40
C THR A 337 35.26 11.32 -12.72
N ALA A 338 34.36 11.03 -11.78
CA ALA A 338 34.29 9.71 -11.15
C ALA A 338 33.93 8.60 -12.13
N VAL A 339 33.00 8.84 -13.08
CA VAL A 339 32.69 7.88 -14.15
C VAL A 339 33.91 7.63 -15.03
N ARG A 340 34.63 8.67 -15.44
CA ARG A 340 35.83 8.56 -16.28
C ARG A 340 36.94 7.74 -15.60
N GLU A 341 37.24 8.03 -14.34
CA GLU A 341 38.26 7.30 -13.56
C GLU A 341 37.84 5.84 -13.29
N ALA A 342 36.57 5.62 -12.95
CA ALA A 342 36.07 4.29 -12.62
C ALA A 342 35.94 3.39 -13.86
N THR A 343 35.35 3.84 -14.96
CA THR A 343 35.00 2.97 -16.10
C THR A 343 36.20 2.25 -16.70
N SER A 344 37.38 2.89 -16.69
CA SER A 344 38.63 2.31 -17.19
C SER A 344 39.35 1.40 -16.20
N THR A 345 39.11 1.53 -14.89
CA THR A 345 39.91 0.85 -13.85
C THR A 345 39.11 -0.07 -12.92
N ILE A 346 37.78 -0.02 -12.95
CA ILE A 346 36.86 -0.70 -12.01
C ILE A 346 37.01 -2.23 -11.97
N ASP A 347 37.50 -2.85 -13.05
CA ASP A 347 37.86 -4.27 -13.10
C ASP A 347 38.93 -4.63 -12.06
N GLY A 348 39.80 -3.69 -11.66
CA GLY A 348 40.82 -3.85 -10.62
C GLY A 348 40.35 -3.49 -9.20
N TRP A 349 39.20 -2.85 -9.05
CA TRP A 349 38.75 -2.31 -7.75
C TRP A 349 38.37 -3.42 -6.76
N SER A 350 38.42 -3.09 -5.47
CA SER A 350 37.90 -3.95 -4.41
C SER A 350 36.36 -4.04 -4.49
N CYS A 351 35.77 -5.14 -4.01
CA CYS A 351 34.30 -5.29 -3.98
C CYS A 351 33.63 -4.15 -3.18
N GLN A 352 34.26 -3.70 -2.10
CA GLN A 352 33.79 -2.56 -1.31
C GLN A 352 33.80 -1.26 -2.11
N GLY A 353 34.89 -0.99 -2.85
CA GLY A 353 35.00 0.21 -3.67
C GLY A 353 33.93 0.26 -4.76
N VAL A 354 33.68 -0.87 -5.43
CA VAL A 354 32.60 -1.00 -6.43
C VAL A 354 31.23 -0.76 -5.79
N ALA A 355 30.94 -1.40 -4.65
CA ALA A 355 29.66 -1.24 -3.97
C ALA A 355 29.44 0.20 -3.46
N ASN A 356 30.45 0.82 -2.84
CA ASN A 356 30.37 2.20 -2.35
C ASN A 356 30.14 3.19 -3.50
N LEU A 357 30.82 3.01 -4.63
CA LEU A 357 30.67 3.85 -5.82
C LEU A 357 29.23 3.77 -6.36
N LEU A 358 28.76 2.56 -6.68
CA LEU A 358 27.41 2.36 -7.23
C LEU A 358 26.32 2.83 -6.27
N TRP A 359 26.47 2.53 -4.97
CA TRP A 359 25.57 3.04 -3.93
C TRP A 359 25.57 4.56 -3.87
N GLY A 360 26.73 5.20 -3.96
CA GLY A 360 26.84 6.66 -3.93
C GLY A 360 26.14 7.34 -5.10
N PHE A 361 26.35 6.84 -6.33
CA PHE A 361 25.64 7.34 -7.52
C PHE A 361 24.12 7.15 -7.40
N ALA A 362 23.66 5.98 -6.94
CA ALA A 362 22.23 5.74 -6.74
C ALA A 362 21.62 6.62 -5.65
N LYS A 363 22.35 6.88 -4.57
CA LYS A 363 21.90 7.76 -3.48
C LYS A 363 21.83 9.23 -3.93
N LEU A 364 22.69 9.64 -4.85
CA LEU A 364 22.66 10.95 -5.52
C LEU A 364 21.68 11.01 -6.71
N ALA A 365 20.89 9.96 -6.94
CA ALA A 365 19.92 9.86 -8.04
C ALA A 365 20.52 10.04 -9.45
N SER A 366 21.78 9.62 -9.65
CA SER A 366 22.47 9.74 -10.94
C SER A 366 22.66 8.38 -11.62
N ALA A 367 21.94 8.18 -12.72
CA ALA A 367 21.95 6.95 -13.52
C ALA A 367 22.90 7.05 -14.72
N LYS A 368 24.21 7.17 -14.46
CA LYS A 368 25.25 7.18 -15.52
C LYS A 368 25.36 5.76 -16.11
N ALA A 369 24.72 5.54 -17.26
CA ALA A 369 24.55 4.22 -17.88
C ALA A 369 25.87 3.44 -18.02
N ASP A 370 26.91 4.06 -18.58
CA ASP A 370 28.23 3.45 -18.79
C ASP A 370 28.82 2.84 -17.51
N LEU A 371 28.69 3.57 -16.39
CA LEU A 371 29.20 3.12 -15.09
C LEU A 371 28.39 1.94 -14.55
N PHE A 372 27.06 1.97 -14.66
CA PHE A 372 26.20 0.89 -14.17
C PHE A 372 26.29 -0.37 -15.03
N ASP A 373 26.44 -0.24 -16.35
CA ASP A 373 26.67 -1.37 -17.25
C ASP A 373 28.01 -2.05 -16.95
N LYS A 374 29.09 -1.26 -16.84
CA LYS A 374 30.40 -1.79 -16.47
C LYS A 374 30.40 -2.35 -15.04
N GLY A 375 29.73 -1.67 -14.11
CA GLY A 375 29.53 -2.11 -12.73
C GLY A 375 28.81 -3.46 -12.65
N ALA A 376 27.74 -3.64 -13.43
CA ALA A 376 27.03 -4.91 -13.52
C ALA A 376 27.96 -6.04 -14.00
N GLN A 377 28.79 -5.80 -15.02
CA GLN A 377 29.77 -6.79 -15.50
C GLN A 377 30.77 -7.19 -14.40
N VAL A 378 31.34 -6.21 -13.68
CA VAL A 378 32.29 -6.47 -12.59
C VAL A 378 31.62 -7.23 -11.44
N VAL A 379 30.38 -6.87 -11.10
CA VAL A 379 29.59 -7.60 -10.10
C VAL A 379 29.40 -9.04 -10.54
N LYS A 380 28.98 -9.31 -11.79
CA LYS A 380 28.84 -10.67 -12.33
C LYS A 380 30.14 -11.49 -12.21
N GLN A 381 31.30 -10.87 -12.46
CA GLN A 381 32.60 -11.54 -12.37
C GLN A 381 33.07 -11.79 -10.94
N LYS A 382 32.80 -10.86 -10.02
CA LYS A 382 33.36 -10.86 -8.65
C LYS A 382 32.36 -11.25 -7.57
N LEU A 383 31.09 -11.51 -7.89
CA LEU A 383 30.00 -11.64 -6.90
C LEU A 383 30.33 -12.58 -5.74
N ARG A 384 30.96 -13.74 -6.00
CA ARG A 384 31.35 -14.68 -4.93
C ARG A 384 32.27 -14.06 -3.87
N ARG A 385 33.06 -13.04 -4.23
CA ARG A 385 33.95 -12.28 -3.34
C ARG A 385 33.28 -11.09 -2.66
N PHE A 386 32.03 -10.76 -3.00
CA PHE A 386 31.29 -9.70 -2.31
C PHE A 386 30.91 -10.17 -0.90
N SER A 387 30.97 -9.26 0.07
CA SER A 387 30.32 -9.48 1.37
C SER A 387 28.80 -9.32 1.22
N PRO A 388 28.00 -9.88 2.14
CA PRO A 388 26.54 -9.64 2.18
C PRO A 388 26.15 -8.16 2.08
N GLN A 389 26.88 -7.30 2.78
CA GLN A 389 26.69 -5.84 2.73
C GLN A 389 26.89 -5.28 1.32
N ASN A 390 27.95 -5.71 0.62
CA ASN A 390 28.24 -5.25 -0.73
C ASN A 390 27.19 -5.74 -1.72
N SER A 391 26.77 -7.00 -1.64
CA SER A 391 25.70 -7.56 -2.48
C SER A 391 24.37 -6.81 -2.28
N ALA A 392 23.98 -6.56 -1.03
CA ALA A 392 22.76 -5.80 -0.71
C ALA A 392 22.84 -4.35 -1.20
N SER A 393 23.98 -3.69 -1.04
CA SER A 393 24.18 -2.28 -1.43
C SER A 393 24.11 -2.11 -2.96
N VAL A 394 24.68 -3.05 -3.72
CA VAL A 394 24.60 -3.07 -5.17
C VAL A 394 23.17 -3.27 -5.64
N VAL A 395 22.48 -4.32 -5.16
CA VAL A 395 21.09 -4.58 -5.58
C VAL A 395 20.16 -3.41 -5.23
N TRP A 396 20.35 -2.81 -4.05
CA TRP A 396 19.64 -1.60 -3.67
C TRP A 396 19.93 -0.45 -4.65
N ALA A 397 21.19 -0.23 -5.03
CA ALA A 397 21.57 0.85 -5.95
C ALA A 397 20.93 0.69 -7.34
N PHE A 398 20.98 -0.51 -7.89
CA PHE A 398 20.34 -0.82 -9.17
C PHE A 398 18.81 -0.67 -9.10
N ALA A 399 18.16 -1.14 -8.03
CA ALA A 399 16.72 -1.00 -7.85
C ALA A 399 16.30 0.46 -7.68
N LYS A 400 17.05 1.25 -6.89
CA LYS A 400 16.76 2.65 -6.61
C LYS A 400 16.71 3.51 -7.88
N LEU A 401 17.53 3.17 -8.87
CA LEU A 401 17.60 3.85 -10.16
C LEU A 401 16.75 3.19 -11.26
N SER A 402 15.95 2.16 -10.92
CA SER A 402 15.18 1.38 -11.89
C SER A 402 16.03 0.71 -12.98
N LEU A 403 17.27 0.32 -12.63
CA LEU A 403 18.23 -0.37 -13.51
C LEU A 403 18.40 -1.86 -13.18
N LEU A 404 17.68 -2.37 -12.16
CA LEU A 404 17.81 -3.76 -11.74
C LEU A 404 17.23 -4.70 -12.79
N THR A 405 18.09 -5.50 -13.41
CA THR A 405 17.69 -6.55 -14.35
C THR A 405 17.43 -7.87 -13.63
N ARG A 406 16.57 -8.70 -14.22
CA ARG A 406 16.29 -10.05 -13.71
C ARG A 406 17.56 -10.89 -13.56
N ASP A 407 18.44 -10.88 -14.57
CA ASP A 407 19.70 -11.62 -14.54
C ASP A 407 20.59 -11.22 -13.36
N LEU A 408 20.68 -9.93 -13.05
CA LEU A 408 21.47 -9.44 -11.92
C LEU A 408 20.83 -9.86 -10.60
N LEU A 409 19.50 -9.78 -10.50
CA LEU A 409 18.77 -10.24 -9.32
C LEU A 409 18.93 -11.76 -9.09
N ASP A 410 18.84 -12.58 -10.14
CA ASP A 410 19.00 -14.04 -10.06
C ASP A 410 20.42 -14.44 -9.58
N LEU A 411 21.44 -13.69 -10.03
CA LEU A 411 22.82 -13.88 -9.57
C LEU A 411 22.96 -13.52 -8.09
N VAL A 412 22.44 -12.36 -7.67
CA VAL A 412 22.51 -11.97 -6.26
C VAL A 412 21.65 -12.88 -5.39
N ALA A 413 20.51 -13.36 -5.87
CA ALA A 413 19.70 -14.37 -5.20
C ALA A 413 20.50 -15.64 -4.91
N SER A 414 21.33 -16.07 -5.86
CA SER A 414 22.22 -17.22 -5.70
C SER A 414 23.29 -16.96 -4.63
N ASP A 415 23.88 -15.76 -4.60
CA ASP A 415 24.86 -15.36 -3.58
C ASP A 415 24.25 -15.25 -2.17
N VAL A 416 23.04 -14.65 -2.06
CA VAL A 416 22.26 -14.57 -0.81
C VAL A 416 21.96 -15.96 -0.28
N THR A 417 21.54 -16.88 -1.14
CA THR A 417 21.23 -18.26 -0.75
C THR A 417 22.47 -18.98 -0.22
N LEU A 418 23.65 -18.77 -0.84
CA LEU A 418 24.91 -19.38 -0.40
C LEU A 418 25.42 -18.79 0.93
N LYS A 419 25.24 -17.49 1.13
CA LYS A 419 25.78 -16.74 2.29
C LYS A 419 24.71 -16.38 3.32
N GLN A 420 23.57 -17.06 3.31
CA GLN A 420 22.39 -16.71 4.12
C GLN A 420 22.69 -16.50 5.62
N ALA A 421 23.66 -17.25 6.18
CA ALA A 421 24.05 -17.14 7.58
C ALA A 421 24.78 -15.83 7.92
N GLU A 422 25.43 -15.20 6.92
CA GLU A 422 26.20 -13.96 7.08
C GLU A 422 25.36 -12.70 6.83
N PHE A 423 24.12 -12.83 6.34
CA PHE A 423 23.22 -11.71 6.12
C PHE A 423 22.65 -11.21 7.44
N SER A 424 22.77 -9.90 7.69
CA SER A 424 22.08 -9.23 8.78
C SER A 424 20.64 -8.87 8.37
N PRO A 425 19.76 -8.57 9.34
CA PRO A 425 18.43 -8.04 9.08
C PRO A 425 18.39 -6.88 8.07
N GLN A 426 19.31 -5.94 8.19
CA GLN A 426 19.37 -4.75 7.32
C GLN A 426 19.73 -5.13 5.88
N HIS A 427 20.62 -6.10 5.70
CA HIS A 427 20.98 -6.60 4.37
C HIS A 427 19.78 -7.32 3.73
N ALA A 428 19.08 -8.18 4.50
CA ALA A 428 17.89 -8.87 4.03
C ALA A 428 16.77 -7.89 3.65
N SER A 429 16.52 -6.89 4.50
CA SER A 429 15.56 -5.80 4.29
C SER A 429 15.87 -5.00 3.02
N SER A 430 17.14 -4.69 2.76
CA SER A 430 17.56 -3.96 1.56
C SER A 430 17.34 -4.76 0.28
N VAL A 431 17.62 -6.06 0.29
CA VAL A 431 17.36 -6.96 -0.85
C VAL A 431 15.85 -7.13 -1.06
N MET A 432 15.08 -7.28 0.01
CA MET A 432 13.62 -7.39 -0.03
C MET A 432 12.99 -6.11 -0.62
N TRP A 433 13.43 -4.94 -0.15
CA TRP A 433 13.03 -3.63 -0.67
C TRP A 433 13.31 -3.52 -2.17
N ALA A 434 14.51 -3.93 -2.61
CA ALA A 434 14.87 -3.89 -4.02
C ALA A 434 13.99 -4.79 -4.89
N CYS A 435 13.58 -5.97 -4.40
CA CYS A 435 12.61 -6.83 -5.09
C CYS A 435 11.26 -6.13 -5.22
N GLY A 436 10.75 -5.54 -4.13
CA GLY A 436 9.47 -4.81 -4.10
C GLY A 436 9.46 -3.58 -5.00
N THR A 437 10.49 -2.74 -4.94
CA THR A 437 10.62 -1.53 -5.76
C THR A 437 10.69 -1.85 -7.24
N SER A 438 11.39 -2.92 -7.61
CA SER A 438 11.55 -3.30 -9.01
C SER A 438 10.42 -4.19 -9.51
N SER A 439 9.45 -4.56 -8.65
CA SER A 439 8.36 -5.50 -8.97
C SER A 439 8.84 -6.86 -9.52
N HIS A 440 10.05 -7.29 -9.12
CA HIS A 440 10.62 -8.56 -9.56
C HIS A 440 10.38 -9.65 -8.51
N TYR A 441 9.56 -10.63 -8.87
CA TYR A 441 9.26 -11.79 -8.02
C TYR A 441 10.30 -12.91 -8.24
N HIS A 442 10.96 -13.36 -7.16
CA HIS A 442 11.90 -14.48 -7.19
C HIS A 442 11.65 -15.46 -6.02
N ALA A 443 10.83 -16.48 -6.25
CA ALA A 443 10.33 -17.42 -5.24
C ALA A 443 11.41 -17.94 -4.26
N LYS A 444 12.51 -18.51 -4.76
CA LYS A 444 13.57 -19.07 -3.89
C LYS A 444 14.24 -18.03 -2.99
N LEU A 445 14.39 -16.81 -3.49
CA LEU A 445 15.02 -15.72 -2.75
C LEU A 445 14.07 -15.27 -1.64
N LEU A 446 12.80 -15.08 -1.97
CA LEU A 446 11.75 -14.71 -1.02
C LEU A 446 11.59 -15.76 0.08
N THR A 447 11.68 -17.05 -0.23
CA THR A 447 11.67 -18.12 0.79
C THR A 447 12.90 -18.04 1.71
N VAL A 448 14.10 -17.83 1.17
CA VAL A 448 15.33 -17.66 1.98
C VAL A 448 15.22 -16.42 2.87
N LEU A 449 14.72 -15.30 2.34
CA LEU A 449 14.52 -14.06 3.09
C LEU A 449 13.42 -14.20 4.15
N SER A 450 12.34 -14.95 3.89
CA SER A 450 11.30 -15.28 4.88
C SER A 450 11.87 -16.12 6.02
N ASN A 451 12.63 -17.17 5.70
CA ASN A 451 13.29 -18.00 6.71
C ASN A 451 14.28 -17.18 7.53
N LYS A 452 15.06 -16.29 6.91
CA LYS A 452 15.98 -15.42 7.65
C LYS A 452 15.24 -14.38 8.49
N ALA A 453 14.09 -13.92 8.01
CA ALA A 453 13.20 -13.10 8.78
C ALA A 453 12.66 -13.84 10.02
N SER A 454 12.74 -15.17 10.16
CA SER A 454 12.37 -15.82 11.44
C SER A 454 13.31 -15.50 12.63
N GLU A 455 14.44 -14.82 12.39
CA GLU A 455 15.38 -14.30 13.42
C GLU A 455 15.04 -12.84 13.83
N MET A 456 13.74 -12.49 13.94
CA MET A 456 13.22 -11.09 13.98
C MET A 456 13.68 -10.19 15.14
N SER A 457 14.24 -10.73 16.22
CA SER A 457 14.60 -9.94 17.41
C SER A 457 15.52 -8.76 17.09
N GLU A 458 16.31 -8.84 16.02
CA GLU A 458 17.26 -7.82 15.59
C GLU A 458 16.71 -6.81 14.55
N PHE A 459 15.48 -6.97 14.06
CA PHE A 459 14.88 -6.03 13.08
C PHE A 459 14.46 -4.71 13.74
N ASN A 460 14.80 -3.58 13.11
CA ASN A 460 14.26 -2.28 13.49
C ASN A 460 12.95 -1.96 12.73
N CYS A 461 12.29 -0.85 13.05
CA CYS A 461 11.03 -0.44 12.43
C CYS A 461 11.13 -0.19 10.91
N GLN A 462 12.27 0.28 10.42
CA GLN A 462 12.51 0.44 8.98
C GLN A 462 12.56 -0.92 8.28
N ASP A 463 13.24 -1.89 8.88
CA ASP A 463 13.38 -3.22 8.30
C ASP A 463 12.03 -3.95 8.23
N LEU A 464 11.25 -3.90 9.32
CA LEU A 464 9.91 -4.48 9.38
C LEU A 464 8.97 -3.89 8.32
N SER A 465 8.94 -2.56 8.22
CA SER A 465 8.07 -1.87 7.27
C SER A 465 8.50 -2.11 5.81
N ASN A 466 9.80 -2.14 5.52
CA ASN A 466 10.30 -2.48 4.17
C ASN A 466 9.89 -3.89 3.75
N PHE A 467 9.98 -4.86 4.66
CA PHE A 467 9.53 -6.23 4.40
C PHE A 467 8.04 -6.27 4.08
N ALA A 468 7.20 -5.70 4.96
CA ALA A 468 5.75 -5.66 4.76
C ALA A 468 5.38 -4.97 3.43
N TRP A 469 5.99 -3.82 3.15
CA TRP A 469 5.76 -3.07 1.91
C TRP A 469 6.15 -3.84 0.66
N SER A 470 7.27 -4.55 0.71
CA SER A 470 7.74 -5.36 -0.42
C SER A 470 6.82 -6.55 -0.66
N CYS A 471 6.35 -7.21 0.40
CA CYS A 471 5.31 -8.25 0.28
C CYS A 471 4.05 -7.70 -0.40
N ALA A 472 3.57 -6.53 0.05
CA ALA A 472 2.39 -5.88 -0.53
C ALA A 472 2.60 -5.51 -2.01
N LYS A 473 3.77 -4.97 -2.37
CA LYS A 473 4.09 -4.60 -3.77
C LYS A 473 4.23 -5.80 -4.69
N LEU A 474 4.75 -6.91 -4.19
CA LEU A 474 4.90 -8.16 -4.94
C LEU A 474 3.62 -8.99 -4.96
N LEU A 475 2.54 -8.54 -4.30
CA LEU A 475 1.32 -9.31 -4.07
C LEU A 475 1.62 -10.71 -3.51
N TRP A 476 2.63 -10.78 -2.63
CA TRP A 476 3.13 -12.02 -2.07
C TRP A 476 2.81 -12.09 -0.58
N ALA A 477 1.89 -12.99 -0.23
CA ALA A 477 1.44 -13.21 1.14
C ALA A 477 1.93 -14.57 1.66
N ASP A 478 3.00 -14.57 2.44
CA ASP A 478 3.49 -15.74 3.17
C ASP A 478 2.99 -15.66 4.62
N ALA A 479 1.99 -16.47 4.97
CA ALA A 479 1.29 -16.36 6.25
C ALA A 479 2.22 -16.46 7.49
N PRO A 480 3.21 -17.39 7.55
CA PRO A 480 4.15 -17.45 8.67
C PRO A 480 4.99 -16.17 8.83
N LEU A 481 5.47 -15.62 7.71
CA LEU A 481 6.21 -14.36 7.70
C LEU A 481 5.34 -13.19 8.18
N LEU A 482 4.12 -13.07 7.66
CA LEU A 482 3.21 -11.98 8.04
C LEU A 482 2.81 -12.05 9.51
N GLU A 483 2.60 -13.24 10.08
CA GLU A 483 2.37 -13.41 11.51
C GLU A 483 3.56 -12.96 12.36
N ALA A 484 4.77 -13.35 11.96
CA ALA A 484 5.98 -12.97 12.67
C ALA A 484 6.21 -11.45 12.59
N LEU A 485 6.08 -10.85 11.39
CA LEU A 485 6.19 -9.40 11.21
C LEU A 485 5.16 -8.66 12.06
N ALA A 486 3.91 -9.14 12.09
CA ALA A 486 2.85 -8.49 12.86
C ALA A 486 3.08 -8.60 14.38
N ALA A 487 3.69 -9.68 14.88
CA ALA A 487 4.10 -9.81 16.27
C ALA A 487 5.16 -8.76 16.64
N ASP A 488 6.22 -8.68 15.85
CA ASP A 488 7.34 -7.78 16.08
C ASP A 488 6.96 -6.31 15.95
N VAL A 489 6.11 -5.98 14.97
CA VAL A 489 5.52 -4.64 14.84
C VAL A 489 4.76 -4.28 16.12
N CYS A 490 3.93 -5.20 16.63
CA CYS A 490 3.16 -4.97 17.85
C CYS A 490 4.08 -4.64 19.05
N GLU A 491 5.17 -5.39 19.24
CA GLU A 491 6.13 -5.15 20.34
C GLU A 491 6.90 -3.83 20.17
N LYS A 492 7.32 -3.50 18.95
CA LYS A 492 8.19 -2.36 18.65
C LYS A 492 7.43 -1.08 18.28
N THR A 493 6.10 -1.08 18.31
CA THR A 493 5.22 0.02 17.85
C THR A 493 5.69 1.42 18.28
N ARG A 494 6.08 1.60 19.55
CA ARG A 494 6.48 2.91 20.10
C ARG A 494 7.73 3.52 19.45
N SER A 495 8.52 2.69 18.76
CA SER A 495 9.74 3.11 18.04
C SER A 495 9.49 3.42 16.57
N PHE A 496 8.26 3.25 16.07
CA PHE A 496 7.94 3.55 14.68
C PHE A 496 7.82 5.07 14.48
N PRO A 497 8.58 5.66 13.54
CA PRO A 497 8.30 7.00 13.07
C PRO A 497 7.07 7.00 12.14
N ALA A 498 6.51 8.19 11.89
CA ALA A 498 5.30 8.40 11.12
C ALA A 498 5.27 7.66 9.77
N GLN A 499 6.35 7.79 8.97
CA GLN A 499 6.43 7.17 7.64
C GLN A 499 6.37 5.64 7.69
N ASN A 500 7.12 5.01 8.60
CA ASN A 500 7.15 3.54 8.69
C ASN A 500 5.83 2.99 9.22
N LEU A 501 5.15 3.70 10.13
CA LEU A 501 3.82 3.32 10.60
C LEU A 501 2.82 3.31 9.43
N ALA A 502 2.74 4.42 8.69
CA ALA A 502 1.83 4.55 7.56
C ALA A 502 2.09 3.48 6.49
N MET A 503 3.36 3.25 6.16
CA MET A 503 3.77 2.22 5.21
C MET A 503 3.37 0.82 5.69
N THR A 504 3.52 0.52 6.98
CA THR A 504 3.15 -0.79 7.56
C THR A 504 1.64 -1.01 7.50
N VAL A 505 0.83 -0.04 7.95
CA VAL A 505 -0.63 -0.13 7.92
C VAL A 505 -1.15 -0.33 6.48
N TRP A 506 -0.63 0.44 5.53
CA TRP A 506 -0.98 0.29 4.11
C TRP A 506 -0.63 -1.10 3.57
N SER A 507 0.54 -1.61 3.94
CA SER A 507 1.04 -2.91 3.46
C SER A 507 0.17 -4.06 3.91
N PHE A 508 -0.13 -4.12 5.21
CA PHE A 508 -1.04 -5.14 5.77
C PHE A 508 -2.45 -5.03 5.19
N GLY A 509 -2.94 -3.82 4.93
CA GLY A 509 -4.19 -3.61 4.22
C GLY A 509 -4.20 -4.13 2.79
N CYS A 510 -3.11 -3.90 2.02
CA CYS A 510 -3.00 -4.42 0.67
C CYS A 510 -2.87 -5.95 0.61
N LEU A 511 -2.33 -6.56 1.66
CA LEU A 511 -2.23 -8.01 1.83
C LEU A 511 -3.49 -8.64 2.43
N SER A 512 -4.49 -7.83 2.81
CA SER A 512 -5.71 -8.26 3.51
C SER A 512 -5.43 -9.11 4.76
N PHE A 513 -4.31 -8.84 5.44
CA PHE A 513 -3.88 -9.57 6.62
C PHE A 513 -4.10 -8.73 7.88
N ARG A 514 -5.07 -9.13 8.72
CA ARG A 514 -5.46 -8.40 9.93
C ARG A 514 -5.04 -9.16 11.19
N ARG A 515 -4.19 -8.53 12.00
CA ARG A 515 -3.91 -8.95 13.38
C ARG A 515 -4.37 -7.88 14.37
N GLU A 516 -5.40 -8.19 15.14
CA GLU A 516 -6.07 -7.21 16.00
C GLU A 516 -5.12 -6.49 16.98
N PRO A 517 -4.25 -7.20 17.74
CA PRO A 517 -3.33 -6.55 18.67
C PRO A 517 -2.38 -5.56 17.99
N MET A 518 -1.88 -5.89 16.79
CA MET A 518 -1.00 -5.03 16.02
C MET A 518 -1.71 -3.76 15.58
N MET A 519 -2.93 -3.88 15.03
CA MET A 519 -3.70 -2.73 14.58
C MET A 519 -4.07 -1.80 15.74
N VAL A 520 -4.46 -2.36 16.89
CA VAL A 520 -4.73 -1.58 18.11
C VAL A 520 -3.48 -0.84 18.59
N ALA A 521 -2.31 -1.50 18.60
CA ALA A 521 -1.07 -0.86 19.00
C ALA A 521 -0.69 0.30 18.05
N LEU A 522 -0.70 0.06 16.73
CA LEU A 522 -0.37 1.07 15.72
C LEU A 522 -1.33 2.27 15.80
N MET A 523 -2.64 2.02 15.91
CA MET A 523 -3.63 3.10 16.04
C MET A 523 -3.55 3.83 17.39
N GLY A 524 -3.04 3.19 18.44
CA GLY A 524 -2.77 3.85 19.73
C GLY A 524 -1.54 4.76 19.71
N HIS A 525 -0.56 4.50 18.83
CA HIS A 525 0.64 5.33 18.66
C HIS A 525 0.43 6.49 17.67
N LEU A 526 -0.46 6.29 16.68
CA LEU A 526 -0.79 7.26 15.64
C LEU A 526 -1.06 8.70 16.13
N PRO A 527 -1.79 8.97 17.24
CA PRO A 527 -2.07 10.35 17.67
C PRO A 527 -0.81 11.19 17.88
N SER A 528 0.26 10.57 18.39
CA SER A 528 1.55 11.26 18.63
C SER A 528 2.31 11.61 17.35
N LEU A 529 1.92 11.02 16.22
CA LEU A 529 2.59 11.13 14.93
C LEU A 529 1.77 11.87 13.88
N LEU A 530 0.50 12.22 14.15
CA LEU A 530 -0.39 12.85 13.17
C LEU A 530 0.20 14.13 12.57
N GLY A 531 0.85 14.96 13.38
CA GLY A 531 1.50 16.20 12.92
C GLY A 531 2.74 15.98 12.05
N GLU A 532 3.31 14.78 12.03
CA GLU A 532 4.47 14.41 11.21
C GLU A 532 4.06 13.74 9.89
N LEU A 533 2.81 13.32 9.76
CA LEU A 533 2.30 12.65 8.56
C LEU A 533 1.96 13.68 7.47
N GLY A 534 2.67 13.60 6.34
CA GLY A 534 2.26 14.27 5.11
C GLY A 534 1.04 13.60 4.43
N PRO A 535 0.55 14.16 3.31
CA PRO A 535 -0.60 13.65 2.57
C PRO A 535 -0.57 12.16 2.27
N GLN A 536 0.56 11.68 1.74
CA GLN A 536 0.77 10.26 1.46
C GLN A 536 0.61 9.38 2.71
N GLY A 537 1.12 9.84 3.86
CA GLY A 537 1.06 9.12 5.12
C GLY A 537 -0.37 8.99 5.63
N LEU A 538 -1.11 10.09 5.62
CA LEU A 538 -2.53 10.14 6.03
C LEU A 538 -3.38 9.21 5.15
N ALA A 539 -3.23 9.31 3.82
CA ALA A 539 -3.96 8.48 2.87
C ALA A 539 -3.59 6.99 3.00
N ASN A 540 -2.32 6.66 3.24
CA ASN A 540 -1.86 5.27 3.42
C ASN A 540 -2.44 4.62 4.68
N VAL A 541 -2.49 5.34 5.80
CA VAL A 541 -3.10 4.85 7.04
C VAL A 541 -4.60 4.61 6.81
N ALA A 542 -5.31 5.59 6.26
CA ALA A 542 -6.73 5.47 5.99
C ALA A 542 -7.04 4.28 5.06
N MET A 543 -6.30 4.14 3.96
CA MET A 543 -6.45 3.04 2.99
C MET A 543 -6.16 1.68 3.61
N GLY A 544 -5.10 1.56 4.43
CA GLY A 544 -4.81 0.32 5.14
C GLY A 544 -5.94 -0.09 6.07
N CYS A 545 -6.44 0.85 6.89
CA CYS A 545 -7.59 0.62 7.77
C CYS A 545 -8.86 0.27 6.99
N ALA A 546 -9.15 0.96 5.90
CA ALA A 546 -10.32 0.72 5.05
C ALA A 546 -10.29 -0.66 4.38
N LYS A 547 -9.12 -1.11 3.91
CA LYS A 547 -8.96 -2.45 3.35
C LYS A 547 -9.10 -3.56 4.40
N LEU A 548 -8.68 -3.31 5.65
CA LEU A 548 -8.83 -4.25 6.77
C LEU A 548 -10.19 -4.14 7.49
N VAL A 549 -11.04 -3.19 7.07
CA VAL A 549 -12.31 -2.84 7.73
C VAL A 549 -12.07 -2.60 9.25
N PHE A 550 -10.98 -1.91 9.57
CA PHE A 550 -10.58 -1.59 10.93
C PHE A 550 -11.03 -0.18 11.27
N LYS A 551 -12.00 -0.06 12.18
CA LYS A 551 -12.51 1.24 12.66
C LYS A 551 -11.83 1.62 13.98
N SER A 552 -11.45 2.88 14.10
CA SER A 552 -10.90 3.45 15.32
C SER A 552 -11.24 4.92 15.41
N ARG A 553 -11.46 5.41 16.64
CA ARG A 553 -11.80 6.82 16.88
C ARG A 553 -10.70 7.78 16.41
N VAL A 554 -9.43 7.36 16.45
CA VAL A 554 -8.29 8.16 15.95
C VAL A 554 -8.41 8.50 14.47
N LEU A 555 -9.23 7.78 13.70
CA LEU A 555 -9.46 8.09 12.29
C LEU A 555 -10.28 9.37 12.11
N GLU A 556 -11.05 9.79 13.12
CA GLU A 556 -11.69 11.11 13.16
C GLU A 556 -10.62 12.20 13.31
N ASP A 557 -9.65 12.02 14.20
CA ASP A 557 -8.51 12.94 14.34
C ASP A 557 -7.67 13.01 13.05
N LEU A 558 -7.47 11.87 12.38
CA LEU A 558 -6.81 11.81 11.07
C LEU A 558 -7.60 12.58 10.01
N ALA A 559 -8.93 12.44 9.97
CA ALA A 559 -9.80 13.17 9.05
C ALA A 559 -9.69 14.68 9.26
N ALA A 560 -9.69 15.15 10.51
CA ALA A 560 -9.51 16.57 10.84
C ALA A 560 -8.15 17.12 10.35
N VAL A 561 -7.06 16.39 10.58
CA VAL A 561 -5.72 16.79 10.10
C VAL A 561 -5.64 16.77 8.58
N ALA A 562 -6.30 15.82 7.93
CA ALA A 562 -6.36 15.75 6.47
C ALA A 562 -7.17 16.94 5.89
N ALA A 563 -8.33 17.26 6.47
CA ALA A 563 -9.16 18.39 6.07
C ALA A 563 -8.37 19.71 6.09
N ALA A 564 -7.59 19.95 7.15
CA ALA A 564 -6.74 21.14 7.27
C ALA A 564 -5.64 21.23 6.20
N ASN A 565 -5.26 20.11 5.56
CA ASN A 565 -4.15 20.03 4.61
C ASN A 565 -4.58 19.59 3.21
N MET A 566 -5.88 19.59 2.89
CA MET A 566 -6.44 18.95 1.69
C MET A 566 -5.84 19.41 0.36
N LYS A 567 -5.48 20.69 0.27
CA LYS A 567 -4.84 21.31 -0.91
C LYS A 567 -3.46 20.75 -1.23
N SER A 568 -2.79 20.13 -0.26
CA SER A 568 -1.45 19.54 -0.44
C SER A 568 -1.47 18.11 -0.98
N PHE A 569 -2.65 17.47 -1.03
CA PHE A 569 -2.80 16.11 -1.54
C PHE A 569 -2.75 16.11 -3.07
N SER A 570 -1.97 15.19 -3.64
CA SER A 570 -2.12 14.83 -5.06
C SER A 570 -3.51 14.23 -5.32
N ASN A 571 -3.94 14.20 -6.59
CA ASN A 571 -5.25 13.64 -6.97
C ASN A 571 -5.41 12.20 -6.50
N GLN A 572 -4.38 11.36 -6.69
CA GLN A 572 -4.40 9.97 -6.27
C GLN A 572 -4.53 9.82 -4.74
N GLU A 573 -3.77 10.60 -3.97
CA GLU A 573 -3.83 10.55 -2.51
C GLU A 573 -5.18 11.03 -1.97
N PHE A 574 -5.75 12.06 -2.61
CA PHE A 574 -7.06 12.60 -2.27
C PHE A 574 -8.18 11.58 -2.55
N SER A 575 -8.23 11.00 -3.75
CA SER A 575 -9.20 9.95 -4.11
C SER A 575 -9.07 8.74 -3.17
N MET A 576 -7.83 8.31 -2.89
CA MET A 576 -7.53 7.23 -1.95
C MET A 576 -8.07 7.52 -0.55
N LEU A 577 -7.84 8.72 -0.04
CA LEU A 577 -8.31 9.12 1.28
C LEU A 577 -9.84 9.12 1.35
N LEU A 578 -10.51 9.77 0.38
CA LEU A 578 -11.97 9.90 0.41
C LEU A 578 -12.66 8.54 0.29
N TRP A 579 -12.18 7.67 -0.61
CA TRP A 579 -12.66 6.29 -0.70
C TRP A 579 -12.52 5.54 0.63
N SER A 580 -11.40 5.75 1.32
CA SER A 580 -11.12 5.07 2.58
C SER A 580 -12.08 5.53 3.68
N MET A 581 -12.33 6.83 3.78
CA MET A 581 -13.26 7.41 4.75
C MET A 581 -14.70 6.95 4.49
N ALA A 582 -15.13 6.97 3.22
CA ALA A 582 -16.44 6.47 2.81
C ALA A 582 -16.60 4.97 3.13
N LYS A 583 -15.61 4.13 2.81
CA LYS A 583 -15.64 2.69 3.11
C LYS A 583 -15.69 2.39 4.61
N LEU A 584 -15.08 3.23 5.44
CA LEU A 584 -15.13 3.11 6.89
C LEU A 584 -16.41 3.71 7.49
N ALA A 585 -17.25 4.34 6.67
CA ALA A 585 -18.45 5.08 7.06
C ALA A 585 -18.16 6.15 8.12
N LEU A 586 -17.05 6.89 7.94
CA LEU A 586 -16.68 8.02 8.78
C LEU A 586 -17.38 9.28 8.23
N LYS A 587 -18.28 9.84 9.04
CA LYS A 587 -19.17 10.95 8.65
C LYS A 587 -18.77 12.25 9.36
N ASP A 588 -17.50 12.62 9.26
CA ASP A 588 -17.01 13.89 9.80
C ASP A 588 -17.42 15.05 8.88
N THR A 589 -18.23 15.97 9.40
CA THR A 589 -18.84 17.04 8.61
C THR A 589 -17.80 17.99 8.01
N ASP A 590 -16.79 18.39 8.78
CA ASP A 590 -15.76 19.34 8.35
C ASP A 590 -14.91 18.71 7.23
N PHE A 591 -14.54 17.43 7.38
CA PHE A 591 -13.84 16.68 6.36
C PHE A 591 -14.65 16.54 5.07
N ILE A 592 -15.96 16.28 5.16
CA ILE A 592 -16.84 16.19 3.99
C ILE A 592 -16.91 17.56 3.28
N GLN A 593 -17.10 18.65 4.02
CA GLN A 593 -17.18 20.00 3.48
C GLN A 593 -15.90 20.41 2.74
N GLU A 594 -14.74 20.20 3.35
CA GLU A 594 -13.45 20.47 2.71
C GLU A 594 -13.21 19.56 1.50
N SER A 595 -13.60 18.28 1.58
CA SER A 595 -13.50 17.35 0.44
C SER A 595 -14.40 17.77 -0.73
N VAL A 596 -15.61 18.27 -0.45
CA VAL A 596 -16.51 18.82 -1.48
C VAL A 596 -15.91 20.07 -2.12
N ALA A 597 -15.46 21.04 -1.31
CA ALA A 597 -14.85 22.27 -1.80
C ALA A 597 -13.61 21.99 -2.68
N GLU A 598 -12.78 21.07 -2.21
CA GLU A 598 -11.56 20.69 -2.90
C GLU A 598 -11.86 19.90 -4.19
N THR A 599 -12.84 19.00 -4.19
CA THR A 599 -13.32 18.32 -5.41
C THR A 599 -13.84 19.34 -6.42
N LYS A 600 -14.63 20.35 -6.00
CA LYS A 600 -15.10 21.42 -6.88
C LYS A 600 -13.93 22.16 -7.53
N ALA A 601 -12.85 22.42 -6.79
CA ALA A 601 -11.68 23.13 -7.29
C ALA A 601 -10.85 22.32 -8.30
N ARG A 602 -10.68 21.02 -8.08
CA ARG A 602 -9.79 20.16 -8.89
C ARG A 602 -10.48 19.30 -9.95
N ARG A 603 -11.82 19.29 -10.03
CA ARG A 603 -12.60 18.33 -10.88
C ARG A 603 -12.12 18.21 -12.33
N GLU A 604 -11.68 19.31 -12.94
CA GLU A 604 -11.22 19.36 -14.35
C GLU A 604 -9.81 18.77 -14.54
N LEU A 605 -9.09 18.52 -13.45
CA LEU A 605 -7.74 17.94 -13.41
C LEU A 605 -7.76 16.46 -12.99
N LEU A 606 -8.93 15.92 -12.63
CA LEU A 606 -9.08 14.55 -12.19
C LEU A 606 -9.08 13.60 -13.39
N ASN A 607 -8.38 12.47 -13.25
CA ASN A 607 -8.41 11.45 -14.28
C ASN A 607 -9.71 10.61 -14.17
N PRO A 608 -10.02 9.78 -15.17
CA PRO A 608 -11.21 8.94 -15.17
C PRO A 608 -11.39 8.06 -13.91
N GLN A 609 -10.30 7.45 -13.42
CA GLN A 609 -10.32 6.61 -12.23
C GLN A 609 -10.63 7.42 -10.96
N ASP A 610 -10.04 8.61 -10.83
CA ASP A 610 -10.31 9.53 -9.71
C ASP A 610 -11.78 9.93 -9.68
N LEU A 611 -12.35 10.32 -10.83
CA LEU A 611 -13.77 10.68 -10.93
C LEU A 611 -14.69 9.55 -10.47
N ALA A 612 -14.45 8.32 -10.94
CA ALA A 612 -15.24 7.15 -10.55
C ALA A 612 -15.13 6.85 -9.05
N VAL A 613 -13.93 6.94 -8.48
CA VAL A 613 -13.69 6.72 -7.05
C VAL A 613 -14.37 7.79 -6.19
N LEU A 614 -14.29 9.06 -6.59
CA LEU A 614 -14.95 10.15 -5.87
C LEU A 614 -16.47 10.05 -5.94
N ALA A 615 -17.05 9.70 -7.10
CA ALA A 615 -18.49 9.44 -7.20
C ALA A 615 -18.93 8.34 -6.24
N TRP A 616 -18.20 7.22 -6.23
CA TRP A 616 -18.48 6.14 -5.29
C TRP A 616 -18.39 6.62 -3.84
N ALA A 617 -17.34 7.38 -3.49
CA ALA A 617 -17.16 7.83 -2.12
C ALA A 617 -18.26 8.80 -1.67
N PHE A 618 -18.60 9.82 -2.48
CA PHE A 618 -19.67 10.77 -2.15
C PHE A 618 -21.05 10.12 -2.09
N ALA A 619 -21.32 9.11 -2.91
CA ALA A 619 -22.57 8.35 -2.83
C ALA A 619 -22.76 7.61 -1.49
N HIS A 620 -21.65 7.29 -0.79
CA HIS A 620 -21.69 6.55 0.49
C HIS A 620 -21.53 7.44 1.73
N LEU A 621 -21.11 8.71 1.57
CA LEU A 621 -20.93 9.63 2.71
C LEU A 621 -22.25 10.24 3.21
N GLU A 622 -23.32 10.22 2.41
CA GLU A 622 -24.69 10.69 2.72
C GLU A 622 -24.79 12.15 3.21
N GLY A 623 -25.48 13.03 2.47
CA GLY A 623 -25.69 14.42 2.88
C GLY A 623 -26.13 15.31 1.71
N SER A 624 -26.69 16.49 2.00
CA SER A 624 -27.12 17.44 0.95
C SER A 624 -25.94 17.94 0.11
N GLU A 625 -24.78 18.18 0.73
CA GLU A 625 -23.55 18.62 0.05
C GLU A 625 -22.97 17.54 -0.86
N SER A 626 -23.08 16.26 -0.45
CA SER A 626 -22.67 15.12 -1.27
C SER A 626 -23.49 14.98 -2.55
N HIS A 627 -24.79 15.28 -2.51
CA HIS A 627 -25.62 15.27 -3.73
C HIS A 627 -25.24 16.42 -4.68
N GLU A 628 -24.98 17.62 -4.16
CA GLU A 628 -24.58 18.78 -4.98
C GLU A 628 -23.26 18.53 -5.73
N ILE A 629 -22.27 17.89 -5.09
CA ILE A 629 -21.01 17.56 -5.76
C ILE A 629 -21.17 16.44 -6.77
N LEU A 630 -22.04 15.46 -6.53
CA LEU A 630 -22.36 14.42 -7.51
C LEU A 630 -22.99 15.02 -8.77
N ASP A 631 -23.86 16.02 -8.66
CA ASP A 631 -24.39 16.71 -9.84
C ASP A 631 -23.29 17.43 -10.63
N ALA A 632 -22.36 18.11 -9.94
CA ALA A 632 -21.22 18.77 -10.59
C ALA A 632 -20.27 17.77 -11.27
N LEU A 633 -20.01 16.62 -10.65
CA LEU A 633 -19.18 15.56 -11.21
C LEU A 633 -19.84 14.90 -12.43
N ALA A 634 -21.17 14.80 -12.48
CA ALA A 634 -21.89 14.16 -13.58
C ALA A 634 -21.60 14.84 -14.93
N TRP A 635 -21.52 16.17 -14.94
CA TRP A 635 -21.15 16.94 -16.13
C TRP A 635 -19.72 16.65 -16.58
N GLU A 636 -18.78 16.57 -15.65
CA GLU A 636 -17.38 16.30 -15.98
C GLU A 636 -17.16 14.86 -16.46
N MET A 637 -17.87 13.89 -15.88
CA MET A 637 -17.88 12.51 -16.35
C MET A 637 -18.49 12.40 -17.76
N THR A 638 -19.57 13.13 -18.03
CA THR A 638 -20.19 13.13 -19.37
C THR A 638 -19.21 13.59 -20.45
N LYS A 639 -18.38 14.60 -20.18
CA LYS A 639 -17.34 15.08 -21.12
C LYS A 639 -16.26 14.04 -21.39
N ASN A 640 -15.81 13.35 -20.34
CA ASN A 640 -14.69 12.41 -20.38
C ASN A 640 -15.13 10.95 -20.61
N VAL A 641 -16.40 10.72 -20.98
CA VAL A 641 -17.01 9.39 -20.97
C VAL A 641 -16.26 8.35 -21.80
N ILE A 642 -15.67 8.81 -22.91
CA ILE A 642 -14.94 7.98 -23.89
C ILE A 642 -13.66 7.39 -23.26
N ASP A 643 -13.06 8.09 -22.29
CA ASP A 643 -11.79 7.70 -21.67
C ASP A 643 -11.98 6.72 -20.49
N PHE A 644 -13.22 6.53 -20.00
CA PHE A 644 -13.50 5.60 -18.92
C PHE A 644 -13.28 4.14 -19.31
N SER A 645 -12.70 3.35 -18.41
CA SER A 645 -12.68 1.90 -18.54
C SER A 645 -14.06 1.30 -18.28
N PRO A 646 -14.34 0.05 -18.70
CA PRO A 646 -15.55 -0.67 -18.32
C PRO A 646 -15.84 -0.66 -16.81
N GLN A 647 -14.77 -0.80 -16.01
CA GLN A 647 -14.87 -0.75 -14.55
C GLN A 647 -15.33 0.62 -14.08
N ASP A 648 -14.76 1.71 -14.61
CA ASP A 648 -15.15 3.07 -14.26
C ASP A 648 -16.61 3.35 -14.61
N LEU A 649 -17.06 2.97 -15.83
CA LEU A 649 -18.45 3.12 -16.27
C LEU A 649 -19.43 2.41 -15.32
N SER A 650 -19.09 1.19 -14.92
CA SER A 650 -19.93 0.40 -14.00
C SER A 650 -19.95 0.98 -12.58
N ASN A 651 -18.80 1.47 -12.07
CA ASN A 651 -18.68 2.06 -10.74
C ASN A 651 -19.39 3.42 -10.66
N ILE A 652 -19.29 4.26 -11.69
CA ILE A 652 -20.03 5.52 -11.79
C ILE A 652 -21.53 5.21 -11.78
N SER A 653 -21.99 4.31 -12.65
CA SER A 653 -23.40 3.92 -12.69
C SER A 653 -23.90 3.42 -11.34
N TRP A 654 -23.13 2.55 -10.68
CA TRP A 654 -23.42 2.05 -9.34
C TRP A 654 -23.54 3.17 -8.31
N ALA A 655 -22.60 4.13 -8.32
CA ALA A 655 -22.57 5.23 -7.38
C ALA A 655 -23.85 6.09 -7.48
N TYR A 656 -24.24 6.49 -8.69
CA TYR A 656 -25.45 7.30 -8.90
C TYR A 656 -26.73 6.52 -8.60
N ALA A 657 -26.77 5.23 -8.93
CA ALA A 657 -27.88 4.36 -8.55
C ALA A 657 -28.01 4.17 -7.04
N THR A 658 -26.89 4.11 -6.32
CA THR A 658 -26.86 4.02 -4.85
C THR A 658 -27.36 5.33 -4.22
N ALA A 659 -26.91 6.46 -4.75
CA ALA A 659 -27.37 7.79 -4.34
C ALA A 659 -28.82 8.11 -4.77
N CYS A 660 -29.46 7.23 -5.56
CA CYS A 660 -30.78 7.46 -6.17
C CYS A 660 -30.85 8.78 -6.97
N LEU A 661 -29.74 9.17 -7.59
CA LEU A 661 -29.65 10.36 -8.44
C LEU A 661 -29.75 9.97 -9.91
N GLU A 662 -30.80 10.44 -10.57
CA GLU A 662 -30.99 10.24 -12.01
C GLU A 662 -30.40 11.42 -12.79
N HIS A 663 -29.28 11.18 -13.50
CA HIS A 663 -28.71 12.14 -14.44
C HIS A 663 -28.82 11.60 -15.87
N ALA A 664 -29.99 11.76 -16.49
CA ALA A 664 -30.38 11.12 -17.76
C ALA A 664 -29.33 11.28 -18.88
N VAL A 665 -28.74 12.47 -19.04
CA VAL A 665 -27.71 12.74 -20.07
C VAL A 665 -26.44 11.91 -19.84
N MET A 666 -26.00 11.81 -18.58
CA MET A 666 -24.79 11.05 -18.23
C MET A 666 -25.04 9.56 -18.39
N MET A 667 -26.20 9.07 -17.93
CA MET A 667 -26.57 7.66 -18.06
C MET A 667 -26.73 7.23 -19.52
N SER A 668 -27.28 8.10 -20.39
CA SER A 668 -27.32 7.86 -21.84
C SER A 668 -25.92 7.84 -22.46
N ALA A 669 -25.03 8.75 -22.05
CA ALA A 669 -23.63 8.75 -22.50
C ALA A 669 -22.88 7.47 -22.08
N ILE A 670 -23.07 7.03 -20.83
CA ILE A 670 -22.53 5.76 -20.32
C ILE A 670 -23.08 4.58 -21.11
N SER A 671 -24.38 4.55 -21.40
CA SER A 671 -25.00 3.49 -22.21
C SER A 671 -24.33 3.37 -23.58
N MET A 672 -24.20 4.49 -24.31
CA MET A 672 -23.56 4.52 -25.63
C MET A 672 -22.11 4.05 -25.59
N GLU A 673 -21.34 4.45 -24.58
CA GLU A 673 -19.95 4.04 -24.46
C GLU A 673 -19.79 2.59 -24.00
N ALA A 674 -20.67 2.13 -23.10
CA ALA A 674 -20.73 0.73 -22.68
C ALA A 674 -21.02 -0.18 -23.88
N LEU A 675 -21.93 0.21 -24.79
CA LEU A 675 -22.19 -0.51 -26.04
C LEU A 675 -20.92 -0.65 -26.91
N ARG A 676 -20.11 0.42 -27.04
CA ARG A 676 -18.85 0.37 -27.79
C ARG A 676 -17.81 -0.54 -27.15
N LYS A 677 -17.77 -0.58 -25.81
CA LYS A 677 -16.76 -1.33 -25.04
C LYS A 677 -17.26 -2.68 -24.51
N MET A 678 -18.47 -3.13 -24.90
CA MET A 678 -19.16 -4.28 -24.31
C MET A 678 -18.29 -5.55 -24.25
N GLY A 679 -17.49 -5.80 -25.29
CA GLY A 679 -16.57 -6.94 -25.35
C GLY A 679 -15.48 -6.97 -24.25
N SER A 680 -15.14 -5.82 -23.68
CA SER A 680 -14.08 -5.64 -22.68
C SER A 680 -14.57 -5.67 -21.23
N PHE A 681 -15.89 -5.67 -21.00
CA PHE A 681 -16.47 -5.73 -19.66
C PHE A 681 -16.18 -7.09 -19.00
N GLN A 682 -15.83 -7.05 -17.71
CA GLN A 682 -15.74 -8.25 -16.88
C GLN A 682 -17.11 -8.62 -16.29
N ALA A 683 -17.25 -9.83 -15.77
CA ALA A 683 -18.49 -10.35 -15.18
C ALA A 683 -19.08 -9.42 -14.11
N GLN A 684 -18.23 -8.87 -13.23
CA GLN A 684 -18.66 -7.94 -12.20
C GLN A 684 -19.18 -6.62 -12.79
N ASP A 685 -18.45 -6.05 -13.74
CA ASP A 685 -18.81 -4.78 -14.40
C ASP A 685 -20.19 -4.88 -15.07
N LEU A 686 -20.45 -5.99 -15.78
CA LEU A 686 -21.75 -6.26 -16.43
C LEU A 686 -22.89 -6.27 -15.40
N SER A 687 -22.71 -7.01 -14.30
CA SER A 687 -23.75 -7.10 -13.27
C SER A 687 -23.99 -5.77 -12.55
N ASN A 688 -22.93 -4.98 -12.31
CA ASN A 688 -23.03 -3.66 -11.71
C ASN A 688 -23.79 -2.69 -12.63
N LEU A 689 -23.52 -2.73 -13.94
CA LEU A 689 -24.20 -1.89 -14.92
C LEU A 689 -25.69 -2.26 -15.03
N CYS A 690 -26.01 -3.57 -15.14
CA CYS A 690 -27.38 -4.07 -15.10
C CYS A 690 -28.11 -3.58 -13.84
N TRP A 691 -27.49 -3.72 -12.67
CA TRP A 691 -28.09 -3.34 -11.40
C TRP A 691 -28.33 -1.84 -11.32
N ALA A 692 -27.36 -1.03 -11.72
CA ALA A 692 -27.46 0.43 -11.68
C ALA A 692 -28.60 0.96 -12.53
N PHE A 693 -28.70 0.54 -13.80
CA PHE A 693 -29.77 0.95 -14.70
C PHE A 693 -31.14 0.50 -14.18
N ALA A 694 -31.25 -0.75 -13.72
CA ALA A 694 -32.51 -1.27 -13.18
C ALA A 694 -32.94 -0.59 -11.87
N LYS A 695 -31.98 -0.26 -11.00
CA LYS A 695 -32.22 0.46 -9.74
C LYS A 695 -32.77 1.87 -9.99
N LEU A 696 -32.25 2.55 -11.00
CA LEU A 696 -32.72 3.87 -11.44
C LEU A 696 -34.00 3.79 -12.30
N GLY A 697 -34.42 2.60 -12.72
CA GLY A 697 -35.60 2.42 -13.59
C GLY A 697 -35.37 2.84 -15.05
N LEU A 698 -34.11 2.91 -15.48
CA LEU A 698 -33.74 3.31 -16.83
C LEU A 698 -33.78 2.10 -17.77
N THR A 699 -34.58 2.20 -18.83
CA THR A 699 -34.74 1.15 -19.83
C THR A 699 -34.12 1.61 -21.14
N ASP A 700 -32.95 1.06 -21.48
CA ASP A 700 -32.29 1.23 -22.78
C ASP A 700 -32.25 -0.15 -23.46
N GLU A 701 -33.17 -0.38 -24.39
CA GLU A 701 -33.37 -1.69 -25.04
C GLU A 701 -32.07 -2.16 -25.72
N GLY A 702 -31.37 -1.28 -26.43
CA GLY A 702 -30.13 -1.62 -27.11
C GLY A 702 -29.02 -2.04 -26.14
N LEU A 703 -28.89 -1.33 -25.00
CA LEU A 703 -27.95 -1.71 -23.95
C LEU A 703 -28.30 -3.06 -23.33
N PHE A 704 -29.57 -3.30 -22.98
CA PHE A 704 -29.99 -4.54 -22.32
C PHE A 704 -29.91 -5.77 -23.23
N ASP A 705 -30.13 -5.62 -24.55
CA ASP A 705 -29.89 -6.68 -25.52
C ASP A 705 -28.41 -7.05 -25.63
N ALA A 706 -27.52 -6.04 -25.65
CA ALA A 706 -26.09 -6.25 -25.65
C ALA A 706 -25.60 -6.88 -24.34
N LEU A 707 -26.12 -6.43 -23.20
CA LEU A 707 -25.84 -7.01 -21.88
C LEU A 707 -26.29 -8.47 -21.80
N ALA A 708 -27.49 -8.79 -22.30
CA ALA A 708 -28.00 -10.16 -22.32
C ALA A 708 -27.09 -11.09 -23.12
N SER A 709 -26.58 -10.62 -24.27
CA SER A 709 -25.64 -11.36 -25.11
C SER A 709 -24.28 -11.52 -24.40
N ALA A 710 -23.73 -10.43 -23.86
CA ALA A 710 -22.42 -10.43 -23.20
C ALA A 710 -22.39 -11.29 -21.92
N VAL A 711 -23.49 -11.31 -21.16
CA VAL A 711 -23.68 -12.18 -19.99
C VAL A 711 -23.72 -13.64 -20.40
N GLN A 712 -24.43 -13.99 -21.48
CA GLN A 712 -24.49 -15.37 -21.98
C GLN A 712 -23.11 -15.88 -22.41
N GLU A 713 -22.33 -15.07 -23.14
CA GLU A 713 -20.97 -15.42 -23.55
C GLU A 713 -20.02 -15.69 -22.37
N ARG A 714 -20.25 -15.04 -21.22
CA ARG A 714 -19.36 -15.06 -20.05
C ARG A 714 -19.97 -15.80 -18.86
N ILE A 715 -21.08 -16.51 -19.05
CA ILE A 715 -21.95 -17.00 -17.96
C ILE A 715 -21.18 -17.77 -16.88
N GLU A 716 -20.20 -18.59 -17.28
CA GLU A 716 -19.40 -19.43 -16.38
C GLU A 716 -18.49 -18.61 -15.43
N THR A 717 -18.09 -17.41 -15.86
CA THR A 717 -17.24 -16.49 -15.08
C THR A 717 -18.01 -15.68 -14.04
N LEU A 718 -19.35 -15.61 -14.14
CA LEU A 718 -20.18 -14.87 -13.19
C LEU A 718 -20.23 -15.61 -11.85
N LEU A 719 -20.01 -14.86 -10.77
CA LEU A 719 -20.23 -15.35 -9.41
C LEU A 719 -21.72 -15.41 -9.10
N PRO A 720 -22.16 -16.20 -8.09
CA PRO A 720 -23.58 -16.32 -7.73
C PRO A 720 -24.26 -14.96 -7.47
N GLN A 721 -23.54 -14.04 -6.85
CA GLN A 721 -24.02 -12.66 -6.64
C GLN A 721 -24.28 -11.94 -7.97
N ASN A 722 -23.36 -12.03 -8.94
CA ASN A 722 -23.52 -11.41 -10.26
C ASN A 722 -24.74 -11.97 -11.01
N LEU A 723 -24.92 -13.31 -10.99
CA LEU A 723 -26.06 -13.98 -11.60
C LEU A 723 -27.38 -13.48 -11.01
N SER A 724 -27.46 -13.38 -9.69
CA SER A 724 -28.66 -12.90 -9.00
C SER A 724 -28.96 -11.43 -9.31
N MET A 725 -27.93 -10.59 -9.44
CA MET A 725 -28.09 -9.17 -9.76
C MET A 725 -28.58 -8.97 -11.18
N VAL A 726 -28.03 -9.70 -12.16
CA VAL A 726 -28.50 -9.64 -13.54
C VAL A 726 -29.96 -10.10 -13.63
N ALA A 727 -30.30 -11.25 -13.04
CA ALA A 727 -31.69 -11.74 -13.01
C ALA A 727 -32.64 -10.72 -12.37
N TRP A 728 -32.24 -10.12 -11.24
CA TRP A 728 -33.01 -9.10 -10.55
C TRP A 728 -33.20 -7.85 -11.42
N SER A 729 -32.17 -7.41 -12.12
CA SER A 729 -32.24 -6.24 -12.99
C SER A 729 -33.23 -6.40 -14.13
N PHE A 730 -33.16 -7.52 -14.84
CA PHE A 730 -34.08 -7.82 -15.94
C PHE A 730 -35.52 -7.96 -15.42
N ALA A 731 -35.71 -8.67 -14.31
CA ALA A 731 -37.01 -8.76 -13.65
C ALA A 731 -37.55 -7.41 -13.20
N LYS A 732 -36.71 -6.55 -12.61
CA LYS A 732 -37.07 -5.24 -12.09
C LYS A 732 -37.56 -4.28 -13.17
N LEU A 733 -36.94 -4.33 -14.35
CA LEU A 733 -37.34 -3.55 -15.53
C LEU A 733 -38.44 -4.21 -16.37
N GLY A 734 -38.78 -5.47 -16.06
CA GLY A 734 -39.75 -6.24 -16.81
C GLY A 734 -39.26 -6.70 -18.18
N LEU A 735 -37.94 -6.83 -18.36
CA LEU A 735 -37.31 -7.28 -19.59
C LEU A 735 -37.14 -8.80 -19.54
N LEU A 736 -37.85 -9.51 -20.42
CA LEU A 736 -37.75 -10.97 -20.53
C LEU A 736 -36.82 -11.35 -21.70
N ASN A 737 -35.65 -11.90 -21.38
CA ASN A 737 -34.79 -12.59 -22.34
C ASN A 737 -34.73 -14.08 -21.95
N GLU A 738 -35.55 -14.91 -22.59
CA GLU A 738 -35.72 -16.32 -22.19
C GLU A 738 -34.41 -17.11 -22.26
N ASP A 739 -33.60 -16.90 -23.30
CA ASP A 739 -32.32 -17.60 -23.50
C ASP A 739 -31.31 -17.28 -22.40
N MET A 740 -31.15 -15.99 -22.09
CA MET A 740 -30.27 -15.55 -20.99
C MET A 740 -30.79 -16.08 -19.65
N MET A 741 -32.09 -15.99 -19.38
CA MET A 741 -32.65 -16.48 -18.12
C MET A 741 -32.50 -18.00 -17.98
N ALA A 742 -32.62 -18.76 -19.07
CA ALA A 742 -32.35 -20.19 -19.09
C ALA A 742 -30.85 -20.51 -18.89
N ALA A 743 -29.95 -19.69 -19.43
CA ALA A 743 -28.51 -19.81 -19.20
C ALA A 743 -28.14 -19.52 -17.74
N ILE A 744 -28.68 -18.44 -17.15
CA ILE A 744 -28.53 -18.12 -15.72
C ILE A 744 -29.05 -19.29 -14.88
N ALA A 745 -30.23 -19.83 -15.19
CA ALA A 745 -30.77 -20.97 -14.45
C ALA A 745 -29.85 -22.19 -14.45
N ARG A 746 -29.25 -22.53 -15.59
CA ARG A 746 -28.30 -23.65 -15.70
C ARG A 746 -27.04 -23.41 -14.86
N GLU A 747 -26.51 -22.18 -14.88
CA GLU A 747 -25.30 -21.85 -14.12
C GLU A 747 -25.55 -21.74 -12.62
N VAL A 748 -26.69 -21.16 -12.22
CA VAL A 748 -27.14 -21.13 -10.83
C VAL A 748 -27.26 -22.54 -10.27
N LEU A 749 -27.79 -23.50 -11.04
CA LEU A 749 -27.87 -24.89 -10.62
C LEU A 749 -26.48 -25.51 -10.34
N ARG A 750 -25.46 -25.16 -11.12
CA ARG A 750 -24.07 -25.61 -10.91
C ARG A 750 -23.43 -25.00 -9.66
N LYS A 751 -23.79 -23.76 -9.32
CA LYS A 751 -23.24 -22.98 -8.19
C LYS A 751 -24.21 -22.87 -7.01
N ILE A 752 -25.19 -23.75 -6.91
CA ILE A 752 -26.33 -23.56 -6.00
C ILE A 752 -25.91 -23.56 -4.53
N GLU A 753 -24.86 -24.33 -4.19
CA GLU A 753 -24.31 -24.39 -2.83
C GLU A 753 -23.53 -23.14 -2.42
N ASP A 754 -23.11 -22.32 -3.40
CA ASP A 754 -22.38 -21.07 -3.17
C ASP A 754 -23.31 -19.85 -3.06
N LEU A 755 -24.62 -20.03 -3.28
CA LEU A 755 -25.60 -18.96 -3.13
C LEU A 755 -25.74 -18.56 -1.66
N ASP A 756 -25.67 -17.26 -1.38
CA ASP A 756 -26.05 -16.69 -0.10
C ASP A 756 -27.55 -16.35 -0.04
N GLY A 757 -27.99 -15.81 1.11
CA GLY A 757 -29.39 -15.47 1.34
C GLY A 757 -29.92 -14.42 0.37
N GLN A 758 -29.12 -13.38 0.11
CA GLN A 758 -29.48 -12.29 -0.79
C GLN A 758 -29.62 -12.79 -2.24
N ALA A 759 -28.64 -13.54 -2.75
CA ALA A 759 -28.66 -14.08 -4.09
C ALA A 759 -29.85 -15.03 -4.30
N THR A 760 -30.12 -15.89 -3.32
CA THR A 760 -31.26 -16.82 -3.35
C THR A 760 -32.58 -16.06 -3.39
N ALA A 761 -32.77 -15.06 -2.53
CA ALA A 761 -33.98 -14.25 -2.49
C ALA A 761 -34.20 -13.47 -3.79
N ASN A 762 -33.14 -12.86 -4.34
CA ASN A 762 -33.19 -12.15 -5.60
C ASN A 762 -33.60 -13.07 -6.75
N LEU A 763 -33.04 -14.27 -6.84
CA LEU A 763 -33.38 -15.24 -7.90
C LEU A 763 -34.82 -15.72 -7.80
N VAL A 764 -35.30 -16.11 -6.61
CA VAL A 764 -36.70 -16.54 -6.41
C VAL A 764 -37.66 -15.41 -6.78
N TRP A 765 -37.38 -14.19 -6.33
CA TRP A 765 -38.18 -13.01 -6.67
C TRP A 765 -38.18 -12.73 -8.18
N SER A 766 -37.03 -12.81 -8.84
CA SER A 766 -36.89 -12.56 -10.27
C SER A 766 -37.68 -13.55 -11.11
N TRP A 767 -37.61 -14.84 -10.76
CA TRP A 767 -38.39 -15.89 -11.43
C TRP A 767 -39.90 -15.70 -11.24
N ALA A 768 -40.33 -15.29 -10.05
CA ALA A 768 -41.73 -14.99 -9.77
C ALA A 768 -42.25 -13.76 -10.55
N VAL A 769 -41.43 -12.70 -10.61
CA VAL A 769 -41.73 -11.47 -11.35
C VAL A 769 -41.83 -11.72 -12.86
N LEU A 770 -40.86 -12.43 -13.43
CA LEU A 770 -40.85 -12.77 -14.86
C LEU A 770 -41.82 -13.91 -15.22
N GLY A 771 -42.33 -14.64 -14.23
CA GLY A 771 -43.30 -15.73 -14.45
C GLY A 771 -42.69 -17.00 -15.03
N LEU A 772 -41.39 -17.20 -14.82
CA LEU A 772 -40.64 -18.34 -15.34
C LEU A 772 -40.91 -19.60 -14.50
N ARG A 773 -41.28 -20.71 -15.16
CA ARG A 773 -41.62 -22.00 -14.50
C ARG A 773 -40.58 -23.10 -14.73
N HIS A 774 -39.30 -22.76 -14.65
CA HIS A 774 -38.21 -23.75 -14.69
C HIS A 774 -38.23 -24.63 -13.42
N SER A 775 -39.07 -25.66 -13.39
CA SER A 775 -39.22 -26.55 -12.22
C SER A 775 -37.89 -27.14 -11.74
N TRP A 776 -37.03 -27.53 -12.69
CA TRP A 776 -35.69 -28.06 -12.45
C TRP A 776 -34.72 -27.08 -11.76
N LEU A 777 -35.02 -25.78 -11.74
CA LEU A 777 -34.29 -24.77 -10.96
C LEU A 777 -35.04 -24.43 -9.66
N LEU A 778 -36.36 -24.23 -9.76
CA LEU A 778 -37.17 -23.70 -8.65
C LEU A 778 -37.19 -24.65 -7.44
N GLU A 779 -37.24 -25.96 -7.66
CA GLU A 779 -37.15 -26.95 -6.58
C GLU A 779 -35.79 -26.90 -5.86
N PRO A 780 -34.63 -26.97 -6.55
CA PRO A 780 -33.33 -26.75 -5.92
C PRO A 780 -33.19 -25.39 -5.23
N LEU A 781 -33.66 -24.29 -5.82
CA LEU A 781 -33.60 -22.95 -5.20
C LEU A 781 -34.43 -22.90 -3.91
N MET A 782 -35.61 -23.51 -3.92
CA MET A 782 -36.45 -23.63 -2.73
C MET A 782 -35.75 -24.46 -1.64
N HIS A 783 -35.08 -25.56 -2.01
CA HIS A 783 -34.29 -26.33 -1.06
C HIS A 783 -33.15 -25.50 -0.47
N ARG A 784 -32.39 -24.78 -1.31
CA ARG A 784 -31.31 -23.90 -0.87
C ARG A 784 -31.80 -22.80 0.06
N ALA A 785 -32.91 -22.14 -0.29
CA ALA A 785 -33.56 -21.15 0.55
C ALA A 785 -33.96 -21.75 1.92
N SER A 786 -34.43 -23.01 1.93
CA SER A 786 -34.80 -23.71 3.16
C SER A 786 -33.58 -24.00 4.05
N VAL A 787 -32.44 -24.35 3.45
CA VAL A 787 -31.16 -24.52 4.18
C VAL A 787 -30.70 -23.20 4.79
N LEU A 788 -30.81 -22.09 4.06
CA LEU A 788 -30.38 -20.76 4.49
C LEU A 788 -31.37 -20.06 5.43
N MET A 789 -32.57 -20.61 5.62
CA MET A 789 -33.72 -19.97 6.29
C MET A 789 -33.36 -19.33 7.64
N ALA A 790 -32.50 -19.97 8.44
CA ALA A 790 -32.06 -19.44 9.72
C ALA A 790 -31.24 -18.14 9.61
N SER A 791 -30.47 -17.98 8.54
CA SER A 791 -29.58 -16.84 8.30
C SER A 791 -30.21 -15.68 7.52
N LEU A 792 -31.39 -15.87 6.94
CA LEU A 792 -32.05 -14.84 6.13
C LEU A 792 -32.54 -13.68 7.01
N ASN A 793 -32.44 -12.46 6.48
CA ASN A 793 -33.04 -11.28 7.10
C ASN A 793 -34.53 -11.13 6.74
N GLY A 794 -35.22 -10.19 7.39
CA GLY A 794 -36.66 -9.99 7.20
C GLY A 794 -37.08 -9.68 5.75
N LEU A 795 -36.28 -8.93 5.01
CA LEU A 795 -36.55 -8.60 3.60
C LEU A 795 -36.36 -9.83 2.69
N GLU A 796 -35.27 -10.57 2.89
CA GLU A 796 -34.97 -11.78 2.12
C GLU A 796 -36.05 -12.85 2.31
N ILE A 797 -36.46 -13.10 3.56
CA ILE A 797 -37.54 -14.04 3.88
C ILE A 797 -38.84 -13.61 3.21
N SER A 798 -39.18 -12.32 3.27
CA SER A 798 -40.41 -11.79 2.68
C SER A 798 -40.42 -11.96 1.16
N ASN A 799 -39.29 -11.66 0.48
CA ASN A 799 -39.15 -11.83 -0.96
C ASN A 799 -39.26 -13.30 -1.39
N VAL A 800 -38.63 -14.22 -0.64
CA VAL A 800 -38.73 -15.66 -0.92
C VAL A 800 -40.15 -16.16 -0.71
N ALA A 801 -40.78 -15.81 0.42
CA ALA A 801 -42.14 -16.26 0.75
C ALA A 801 -43.16 -15.74 -0.28
N TRP A 802 -43.06 -14.46 -0.65
CA TRP A 802 -43.91 -13.88 -1.70
C TRP A 802 -43.68 -14.55 -3.05
N GLY A 803 -42.41 -14.72 -3.46
CA GLY A 803 -42.08 -15.34 -4.75
C GLY A 803 -42.57 -16.79 -4.88
N LEU A 804 -42.38 -17.59 -3.82
CA LEU A 804 -42.86 -18.97 -3.78
C LEU A 804 -44.40 -19.05 -3.72
N SER A 805 -45.06 -18.15 -2.98
CA SER A 805 -46.53 -18.04 -2.96
C SER A 805 -47.06 -17.70 -4.35
N LEU A 806 -46.46 -16.70 -5.02
CA LEU A 806 -46.87 -16.27 -6.35
C LEU A 806 -46.71 -17.38 -7.40
N LEU A 807 -45.63 -18.16 -7.33
CA LEU A 807 -45.37 -19.29 -8.23
C LEU A 807 -46.23 -20.53 -7.91
N GLY A 808 -46.93 -20.55 -6.78
CA GLY A 808 -47.72 -21.70 -6.31
C GLY A 808 -46.89 -22.82 -5.70
N LEU A 809 -45.64 -22.54 -5.28
CA LEU A 809 -44.70 -23.52 -4.72
C LEU A 809 -44.70 -23.55 -3.19
N LEU A 810 -45.29 -22.55 -2.53
CA LEU A 810 -45.40 -22.51 -1.06
C LEU A 810 -46.57 -23.37 -0.55
N GLY A 811 -46.41 -24.69 -0.64
CA GLY A 811 -47.38 -25.67 -0.14
C GLY A 811 -47.49 -25.73 1.39
N PRO A 812 -48.53 -26.39 1.95
CA PRO A 812 -48.85 -26.37 3.39
C PRO A 812 -47.69 -26.80 4.31
N GLU A 813 -46.96 -27.84 3.93
CA GLU A 813 -45.84 -28.41 4.71
C GLU A 813 -44.66 -27.43 4.83
N LEU A 814 -44.31 -26.75 3.73
CA LEU A 814 -43.20 -25.80 3.69
C LEU A 814 -43.60 -24.43 4.23
N ARG A 815 -44.88 -24.06 4.11
CA ARG A 815 -45.40 -22.77 4.54
C ARG A 815 -45.17 -22.53 6.04
N LYS A 816 -45.39 -23.54 6.89
CA LYS A 816 -45.28 -23.38 8.35
C LYS A 816 -43.87 -22.98 8.84
N PRO A 817 -42.77 -23.67 8.48
CA PRO A 817 -41.41 -23.24 8.85
C PRO A 817 -41.04 -21.83 8.37
N TRP A 818 -41.36 -21.52 7.11
CA TRP A 818 -41.10 -20.21 6.51
C TRP A 818 -41.85 -19.10 7.24
N LEU A 819 -43.15 -19.30 7.53
CA LEU A 819 -43.96 -18.36 8.29
C LEU A 819 -43.46 -18.20 9.73
N GLN A 820 -43.04 -19.29 10.39
CA GLN A 820 -42.49 -19.24 11.75
C GLN A 820 -41.21 -18.40 11.83
N ARG A 821 -40.26 -18.61 10.92
CA ARG A 821 -39.01 -17.85 10.91
C ARG A 821 -39.27 -16.37 10.61
N ALA A 822 -40.12 -16.10 9.62
CA ALA A 822 -40.50 -14.75 9.24
C ALA A 822 -41.19 -14.00 10.38
N ALA A 823 -42.09 -14.65 11.12
CA ALA A 823 -42.74 -14.09 12.30
C ALA A 823 -41.72 -13.66 13.37
N GLY A 824 -40.72 -14.51 13.66
CA GLY A 824 -39.64 -14.16 14.58
C GLY A 824 -38.86 -12.91 14.13
N CYS A 825 -38.49 -12.83 12.84
CA CYS A 825 -37.81 -11.66 12.30
C CYS A 825 -38.69 -10.39 12.28
N PHE A 826 -40.00 -10.53 12.09
CA PHE A 826 -40.93 -9.42 12.15
C PHE A 826 -40.99 -8.79 13.55
N LEU A 827 -40.98 -9.64 14.59
CA LEU A 827 -41.05 -9.22 15.99
C LEU A 827 -39.76 -8.53 16.47
N GLU A 828 -38.60 -8.87 15.90
CA GLU A 828 -37.30 -8.36 16.32
C GLU A 828 -36.86 -7.07 15.60
N THR A 829 -37.52 -6.67 14.49
CA THR A 829 -36.99 -5.63 13.58
C THR A 829 -37.67 -4.26 13.68
N SER A 830 -36.88 -3.19 13.57
CA SER A 830 -37.34 -1.80 13.36
C SER A 830 -37.64 -1.48 11.88
N ALA A 831 -37.64 -2.49 11.00
CA ALA A 831 -37.71 -2.34 9.55
C ALA A 831 -38.99 -1.64 9.04
N SER A 832 -38.88 -0.98 7.88
CA SER A 832 -39.97 -0.24 7.22
C SER A 832 -41.13 -1.16 6.83
N GLY A 833 -42.37 -0.62 6.85
CA GLY A 833 -43.57 -1.39 6.52
C GLY A 833 -43.55 -2.04 5.14
N ALA A 834 -42.93 -1.42 4.12
CA ALA A 834 -42.87 -1.95 2.76
C ALA A 834 -42.30 -3.38 2.64
N ALA A 835 -41.36 -3.75 3.50
CA ALA A 835 -40.76 -5.10 3.47
C ALA A 835 -41.75 -6.19 3.93
N TRP A 836 -42.74 -5.80 4.74
CA TRP A 836 -43.61 -6.74 5.46
C TRP A 836 -45.03 -6.81 4.92
N VAL A 837 -45.45 -5.86 4.08
CA VAL A 837 -46.79 -5.86 3.46
C VAL A 837 -47.02 -7.15 2.68
N ASP A 838 -46.09 -7.50 1.78
CA ASP A 838 -46.21 -8.70 0.94
C ASP A 838 -46.27 -9.96 1.81
N PHE A 839 -45.44 -10.02 2.85
CA PHE A 839 -45.41 -11.13 3.81
C PHE A 839 -46.72 -11.26 4.60
N ALA A 840 -47.24 -10.16 5.16
CA ALA A 840 -48.50 -10.16 5.90
C ALA A 840 -49.68 -10.60 5.02
N ASN A 841 -49.66 -10.25 3.72
CA ASN A 841 -50.65 -10.71 2.76
C ASN A 841 -50.53 -12.23 2.48
N VAL A 842 -49.32 -12.78 2.45
CA VAL A 842 -49.09 -14.24 2.34
C VAL A 842 -49.61 -14.98 3.59
N CYS A 843 -49.47 -14.41 4.78
CA CYS A 843 -49.95 -15.00 6.04
C CYS A 843 -51.47 -15.17 6.11
N LYS A 844 -52.23 -14.36 5.37
CA LYS A 844 -53.70 -14.35 5.42
C LYS A 844 -54.35 -15.36 4.46
N GLU A 845 -53.56 -16.08 3.66
CA GLU A 845 -54.05 -17.26 2.93
C GLU A 845 -54.50 -18.35 3.94
N PRO A 846 -55.61 -19.09 3.69
CA PRO A 846 -56.30 -19.87 4.72
C PRO A 846 -55.38 -20.90 5.40
N MET A 847 -55.12 -20.71 6.70
CA MET A 847 -54.31 -21.61 7.51
C MET A 847 -54.76 -21.60 8.98
N GLU A 848 -54.79 -22.77 9.62
CA GLU A 848 -55.08 -22.96 11.05
C GLU A 848 -53.80 -22.87 11.91
N ALA A 849 -53.07 -21.74 11.92
CA ALA A 849 -51.92 -21.58 12.84
C ALA A 849 -52.01 -20.34 13.74
N PRO A 850 -51.79 -20.49 15.07
CA PRO A 850 -51.76 -19.38 16.03
C PRO A 850 -50.76 -18.26 15.67
N MET A 851 -49.64 -18.62 15.03
CA MET A 851 -48.56 -17.69 14.68
C MET A 851 -48.96 -16.71 13.56
N ALA A 852 -49.83 -17.13 12.63
CA ALA A 852 -50.33 -16.25 11.57
C ALA A 852 -51.21 -15.12 12.16
N ALA A 853 -52.02 -15.46 13.17
CA ALA A 853 -52.82 -14.49 13.91
C ALA A 853 -51.96 -13.51 14.73
N GLU A 854 -50.82 -13.96 15.26
CA GLU A 854 -49.89 -13.08 15.99
C GLU A 854 -49.21 -12.07 15.05
N VAL A 855 -48.68 -12.53 13.91
CA VAL A 855 -48.11 -11.64 12.88
C VAL A 855 -49.16 -10.65 12.37
N GLU A 856 -50.37 -11.13 12.09
CA GLU A 856 -51.48 -10.28 11.67
C GLU A 856 -51.82 -9.22 12.73
N GLY A 857 -51.95 -9.61 14.00
CA GLY A 857 -52.24 -8.68 15.10
C GLY A 857 -51.18 -7.58 15.22
N ARG A 858 -49.91 -7.94 15.10
CA ARG A 858 -48.79 -6.98 15.15
C ARG A 858 -48.70 -6.11 13.90
N PHE A 859 -48.95 -6.65 12.72
CA PHE A 859 -49.04 -5.85 11.50
C PHE A 859 -50.20 -4.85 11.58
N ARG A 860 -51.33 -5.25 12.16
CA ARG A 860 -52.47 -4.37 12.39
C ARG A 860 -52.11 -3.20 13.31
N GLU A 861 -51.63 -3.52 14.51
CA GLU A 861 -51.24 -2.54 15.54
C GLU A 861 -50.19 -1.54 15.02
N ARG A 862 -49.16 -2.04 14.32
CA ARG A 862 -48.01 -1.21 13.91
C ARG A 862 -48.23 -0.45 12.61
N PHE A 863 -49.02 -0.98 11.68
CA PHE A 863 -49.10 -0.47 10.32
C PHE A 863 -50.54 -0.20 9.87
N LEU A 864 -51.44 -1.18 9.93
CA LEU A 864 -52.78 -1.03 9.37
C LEU A 864 -53.63 -0.02 10.14
N GLU A 865 -53.77 -0.18 11.46
CA GLU A 865 -54.62 0.67 12.29
C GLU A 865 -54.19 2.15 12.25
N PRO A 866 -52.90 2.49 12.42
CA PRO A 866 -52.44 3.87 12.25
C PRO A 866 -52.78 4.44 10.87
N VAL A 867 -52.57 3.67 9.79
CA VAL A 867 -52.89 4.13 8.43
C VAL A 867 -54.40 4.36 8.27
N LEU A 868 -55.24 3.47 8.78
CA LEU A 868 -56.70 3.61 8.72
C LEU A 868 -57.18 4.84 9.49
N GLU A 869 -56.66 5.07 10.70
CA GLU A 869 -56.99 6.25 11.50
C GLU A 869 -56.66 7.54 10.75
N ILE A 870 -55.47 7.63 10.14
CA ILE A 870 -55.04 8.82 9.40
C ILE A 870 -55.88 8.99 8.12
N LEU A 871 -56.20 7.91 7.39
CA LEU A 871 -57.04 7.97 6.18
C LEU A 871 -58.49 8.38 6.51
N LEU A 872 -59.06 7.88 7.60
CA LEU A 872 -60.39 8.27 8.10
C LEU A 872 -60.38 9.73 8.57
N GLY A 873 -59.35 10.16 9.29
CA GLY A 873 -59.17 11.55 9.69
C GLY A 873 -59.06 12.47 8.48
N LEU A 874 -58.35 12.06 7.43
CA LEU A 874 -58.24 12.81 6.17
C LEU A 874 -59.59 12.89 5.45
N GLN A 875 -60.39 11.81 5.45
CA GLN A 875 -61.74 11.78 4.87
C GLN A 875 -62.71 12.72 5.60
N ARG A 876 -62.55 12.85 6.93
CA ARG A 876 -63.37 13.72 7.80
C ARG A 876 -62.86 15.16 7.90
N ALA A 877 -61.77 15.51 7.20
CA ALA A 877 -61.07 16.80 7.32
C ALA A 877 -60.47 17.08 8.72
N GLU A 878 -60.23 16.05 9.53
CA GLU A 878 -59.60 16.15 10.87
C GLU A 878 -58.07 16.13 10.79
N VAL A 879 -57.50 15.56 9.72
CA VAL A 879 -56.06 15.44 9.46
C VAL A 879 -55.71 16.17 8.17
N SER A 880 -54.65 17.00 8.19
CA SER A 880 -54.19 17.67 6.97
C SER A 880 -53.45 16.71 6.02
N PRO A 881 -53.47 16.97 4.70
CA PRO A 881 -52.68 16.19 3.75
C PRO A 881 -51.17 16.15 4.06
N GLU A 882 -50.58 17.22 4.59
CA GLU A 882 -49.17 17.27 5.03
C GLU A 882 -48.88 16.27 6.14
N ASN A 883 -49.78 16.18 7.11
CA ASN A 883 -49.63 15.26 8.24
C ASN A 883 -49.76 13.81 7.77
N PHE A 884 -50.71 13.51 6.87
CA PHE A 884 -50.81 12.19 6.25
C PHE A 884 -49.52 11.81 5.52
N GLU A 885 -48.96 12.69 4.69
CA GLU A 885 -47.73 12.42 3.94
C GLU A 885 -46.54 12.16 4.86
N SER A 886 -46.38 12.98 5.91
CA SER A 886 -45.33 12.81 6.92
C SER A 886 -45.44 11.47 7.64
N GLN A 887 -46.64 11.10 8.08
CA GLN A 887 -46.87 9.85 8.80
C GLN A 887 -46.76 8.62 7.89
N ALA A 888 -47.30 8.67 6.67
CA ALA A 888 -47.15 7.61 5.68
C ALA A 888 -45.68 7.37 5.33
N THR A 889 -44.91 8.45 5.18
CA THR A 889 -43.45 8.39 4.96
C THR A 889 -42.73 7.76 6.14
N LYS A 890 -43.09 8.14 7.37
CA LYS A 890 -42.52 7.56 8.61
C LYS A 890 -42.79 6.06 8.74
N LEU A 891 -43.96 5.59 8.32
CA LEU A 891 -44.32 4.17 8.31
C LEU A 891 -43.63 3.39 7.18
N GLY A 892 -43.17 4.09 6.14
CA GLY A 892 -42.47 3.49 5.00
C GLY A 892 -43.35 2.52 4.20
N LEU A 893 -44.65 2.78 4.12
CA LEU A 893 -45.62 1.96 3.37
C LEU A 893 -45.95 2.61 2.03
N ARG A 894 -46.02 1.80 0.96
CA ARG A 894 -46.47 2.24 -0.38
C ARG A 894 -47.92 1.87 -0.67
N ASN A 895 -48.31 0.67 -0.25
CA ASN A 895 -49.66 0.12 -0.34
C ASN A 895 -49.87 -0.87 0.83
N LEU A 896 -51.06 -1.44 0.93
CA LEU A 896 -51.42 -2.43 1.97
C LEU A 896 -51.50 -3.87 1.42
N GLY A 897 -51.09 -4.09 0.17
CA GLY A 897 -51.29 -5.34 -0.55
C GLY A 897 -52.77 -5.64 -0.84
N PRO A 898 -53.08 -6.74 -1.53
CA PRO A 898 -54.44 -7.03 -1.98
C PRO A 898 -55.42 -7.28 -0.84
N THR A 899 -54.98 -7.88 0.26
CA THR A 899 -55.88 -8.32 1.33
C THR A 899 -56.24 -7.18 2.28
N TYR A 900 -55.27 -6.40 2.74
CA TYR A 900 -55.56 -5.30 3.68
C TYR A 900 -56.04 -4.03 2.97
N SER A 901 -55.79 -3.87 1.66
CA SER A 901 -56.44 -2.82 0.86
C SER A 901 -57.96 -3.02 0.79
N VAL A 902 -58.45 -4.27 0.73
CA VAL A 902 -59.89 -4.56 0.79
C VAL A 902 -60.47 -4.09 2.13
N GLU A 903 -59.81 -4.38 3.24
CA GLU A 903 -60.23 -3.92 4.57
C GLU A 903 -60.23 -2.40 4.68
N ALA A 904 -59.19 -1.74 4.16
CA ALA A 904 -59.13 -0.29 4.15
C ALA A 904 -60.26 0.34 3.34
N LEU A 905 -60.55 -0.19 2.15
CA LEU A 905 -61.68 0.26 1.33
C LEU A 905 -63.03 0.00 2.01
N GLN A 906 -63.18 -1.09 2.76
CA GLN A 906 -64.39 -1.35 3.56
C GLN A 906 -64.54 -0.33 4.69
N ALA A 907 -63.48 -0.09 5.47
CA ALA A 907 -63.48 0.87 6.56
C ALA A 907 -63.78 2.31 6.08
N LEU A 908 -63.29 2.67 4.90
CA LEU A 908 -63.51 3.98 4.26
C LEU A 908 -64.87 4.09 3.54
N GLY A 909 -65.65 3.01 3.47
CA GLY A 909 -66.97 2.99 2.81
C GLY A 909 -66.93 2.95 1.28
N PHE A 910 -65.80 2.57 0.68
CA PHE A 910 -65.61 2.53 -0.78
C PHE A 910 -65.98 1.18 -1.42
N LEU A 911 -65.98 0.07 -0.67
CA LEU A 911 -66.24 -1.27 -1.23
C LEU A 911 -67.75 -1.58 -1.36
N ASP A 912 -68.13 -2.30 -2.43
CA ASP A 912 -69.46 -2.92 -2.54
C ASP A 912 -69.54 -4.22 -1.71
N SER A 913 -70.72 -4.59 -1.21
CA SER A 913 -70.93 -5.81 -0.40
C SER A 913 -70.83 -7.13 -1.19
N ALA A 914 -70.70 -7.08 -2.53
CA ALA A 914 -70.59 -8.26 -3.39
C ALA A 914 -69.40 -8.13 -4.38
N PRO A 915 -68.48 -9.12 -4.43
CA PRO A 915 -67.22 -9.02 -5.19
C PRO A 915 -67.37 -9.13 -6.73
N ASP A 916 -68.53 -9.51 -7.26
CA ASP A 916 -68.77 -9.71 -8.70
C ASP A 916 -69.95 -8.89 -9.24
N HIS A 917 -69.95 -7.59 -8.97
CA HIS A 917 -70.96 -6.68 -9.49
C HIS A 917 -70.81 -6.50 -11.00
N GLY A 918 -71.91 -6.45 -11.76
CA GLY A 918 -71.88 -6.34 -13.22
C GLY A 918 -71.04 -5.17 -13.79
N TRP A 919 -70.84 -4.09 -13.03
CA TRP A 919 -69.98 -2.97 -13.45
C TRP A 919 -68.48 -3.28 -13.33
N VAL A 920 -68.08 -4.14 -12.39
CA VAL A 920 -66.69 -4.58 -12.21
C VAL A 920 -66.30 -5.54 -13.33
N ARG A 921 -67.21 -6.44 -13.75
CA ARG A 921 -66.99 -7.32 -14.91
C ARG A 921 -66.80 -6.51 -16.19
N GLU A 922 -67.60 -5.46 -16.38
CA GLU A 922 -67.44 -4.51 -17.48
C GLU A 922 -66.09 -3.79 -17.41
N ALA A 923 -65.74 -3.25 -16.24
CA ALA A 923 -64.45 -2.56 -16.04
C ALA A 923 -63.25 -3.46 -16.34
N ARG A 924 -63.26 -4.71 -15.83
CA ARG A 924 -62.24 -5.73 -16.13
C ARG A 924 -62.14 -6.02 -17.63
N TRP A 925 -63.28 -6.18 -18.31
CA TRP A 925 -63.28 -6.42 -19.75
C TRP A 925 -62.70 -5.24 -20.54
N GLN A 926 -63.11 -4.01 -20.22
CA GLN A 926 -62.57 -2.82 -20.88
C GLN A 926 -61.08 -2.63 -20.61
N CYS A 927 -60.62 -2.77 -19.37
CA CYS A 927 -59.19 -2.68 -19.04
C CYS A 927 -58.36 -3.73 -19.79
N ARG A 928 -58.83 -4.99 -19.88
CA ARG A 928 -58.18 -6.02 -20.70
C ARG A 928 -58.13 -5.67 -22.17
N SER A 929 -59.20 -5.10 -22.72
CA SER A 929 -59.22 -4.70 -24.13
C SER A 929 -58.16 -3.63 -24.45
N VAL A 930 -57.82 -2.78 -23.48
CA VAL A 930 -56.77 -1.75 -23.60
C VAL A 930 -55.38 -2.35 -23.42
N LEU A 931 -55.18 -3.17 -22.38
CA LEU A 931 -53.89 -3.81 -22.10
C LEU A 931 -53.50 -4.88 -23.13
N ARG A 932 -54.49 -5.52 -23.77
CA ARG A 932 -54.40 -6.64 -24.73
C ARG A 932 -53.87 -7.94 -24.14
N GLU A 933 -52.72 -7.89 -23.46
CA GLU A 933 -52.05 -9.03 -22.85
C GLU A 933 -51.53 -8.68 -21.45
N TRP A 934 -51.17 -9.70 -20.67
CA TRP A 934 -50.56 -9.47 -19.37
C TRP A 934 -49.13 -8.99 -19.55
N GLN A 935 -48.79 -7.88 -18.89
CA GLN A 935 -47.44 -7.35 -18.81
C GLN A 935 -47.05 -7.18 -17.36
N ILE A 936 -45.73 -7.13 -17.11
CA ILE A 936 -45.19 -6.94 -15.77
C ILE A 936 -45.72 -5.61 -15.20
N PRO A 937 -46.34 -5.60 -14.00
CA PRO A 937 -46.98 -4.41 -13.45
C PRO A 937 -46.00 -3.25 -13.26
N GLY A 938 -46.31 -2.13 -13.92
CA GLY A 938 -45.54 -0.89 -13.94
C GLY A 938 -46.41 0.28 -14.36
N VAL A 939 -45.86 1.49 -14.38
CA VAL A 939 -46.62 2.75 -14.60
C VAL A 939 -47.43 2.74 -15.90
N HIS A 940 -46.92 2.08 -16.95
CA HIS A 940 -47.55 2.02 -18.28
C HIS A 940 -48.38 0.75 -18.53
N SER A 941 -48.22 -0.28 -17.69
CA SER A 941 -48.89 -1.59 -17.82
C SER A 941 -50.01 -1.79 -16.78
N ILE A 942 -50.32 -0.76 -16.00
CA ILE A 942 -51.49 -0.71 -15.13
C ILE A 942 -52.43 0.41 -15.57
N VAL A 943 -53.73 0.15 -15.45
CA VAL A 943 -54.78 1.04 -15.93
C VAL A 943 -55.87 1.22 -14.90
N ALA A 944 -56.62 2.31 -15.04
CA ALA A 944 -57.78 2.61 -14.22
C ALA A 944 -59.02 2.75 -15.11
N TYR A 945 -60.13 2.13 -14.74
CA TYR A 945 -61.43 2.41 -15.34
C TYR A 945 -62.23 3.33 -14.41
N ALA A 946 -62.90 4.33 -14.96
CA ALA A 946 -63.82 5.15 -14.20
C ALA A 946 -65.14 5.40 -14.93
N LYS A 947 -66.21 5.55 -14.15
CA LYS A 947 -67.57 5.83 -14.60
C LYS A 947 -68.26 6.69 -13.55
N TRP A 948 -68.93 7.76 -13.94
CA TRP A 948 -69.64 8.60 -12.98
C TRP A 948 -70.88 9.25 -13.57
N LYS A 949 -71.79 9.61 -12.67
CA LYS A 949 -72.94 10.47 -12.92
C LYS A 949 -73.12 11.33 -11.69
N VAL A 950 -72.75 12.60 -11.77
CA VAL A 950 -72.84 13.56 -10.66
C VAL A 950 -73.58 14.80 -11.12
N LEU A 951 -74.42 15.34 -10.25
CA LEU A 951 -75.32 16.46 -10.52
C LEU A 951 -75.12 17.54 -9.47
N HIS A 952 -75.12 18.80 -9.90
CA HIS A 952 -75.17 19.95 -9.01
C HIS A 952 -76.59 20.51 -8.95
N PRO A 953 -77.05 21.07 -7.80
CA PRO A 953 -78.37 21.68 -7.67
C PRO A 953 -78.68 22.80 -8.68
N SER A 954 -77.66 23.41 -9.30
CA SER A 954 -77.81 24.41 -10.36
C SER A 954 -78.22 23.83 -11.73
N GLY A 955 -78.37 22.50 -11.85
CA GLY A 955 -78.70 21.81 -13.09
C GLY A 955 -77.50 21.36 -13.92
N VAL A 956 -76.27 21.54 -13.41
CA VAL A 956 -75.05 21.03 -14.06
C VAL A 956 -74.97 19.51 -13.88
N GLU A 957 -74.90 18.78 -14.99
CA GLU A 957 -74.77 17.32 -15.01
C GLU A 957 -73.40 16.93 -15.59
N CYS A 958 -72.62 16.15 -14.85
CA CYS A 958 -71.33 15.60 -15.27
C CYS A 958 -71.46 14.08 -15.38
N VAL A 959 -71.39 13.56 -16.62
CA VAL A 959 -71.56 12.12 -16.90
C VAL A 959 -70.36 11.58 -17.64
N LEU A 960 -69.79 10.49 -17.13
CA LEU A 960 -68.87 9.62 -17.85
C LEU A 960 -69.48 8.22 -17.94
N PRO A 961 -69.89 7.73 -19.13
CA PRO A 961 -70.56 6.44 -19.27
C PRO A 961 -69.67 5.22 -18.93
N GLY A 962 -68.35 5.42 -18.93
CA GLY A 962 -67.30 4.44 -18.65
C GLY A 962 -66.09 4.69 -19.56
N ARG A 963 -64.90 4.82 -19.00
CA ARG A 963 -63.65 5.02 -19.76
C ARG A 963 -62.46 4.41 -19.02
N VAL A 964 -61.54 3.84 -19.78
CA VAL A 964 -60.22 3.42 -19.29
C VAL A 964 -59.23 4.57 -19.44
N PHE A 965 -58.44 4.79 -18.39
CA PHE A 965 -57.40 5.76 -18.25
C PHE A 965 -56.05 5.04 -18.18
N VAL A 966 -55.05 5.68 -18.78
CA VAL A 966 -53.63 5.30 -18.75
C VAL A 966 -52.86 6.45 -18.10
N SER A 967 -51.63 6.18 -17.66
CA SER A 967 -50.75 7.21 -17.12
C SER A 967 -50.23 8.14 -18.23
N GLU A 968 -50.27 9.48 -18.04
CA GLU A 968 -49.78 10.50 -19.00
C GLU A 968 -48.65 11.38 -18.40
N PRO A 969 -47.72 11.94 -19.20
CA PRO A 969 -46.60 12.74 -18.69
C PRO A 969 -46.98 14.20 -18.33
N THR A 970 -46.57 14.61 -17.12
CA THR A 970 -46.18 15.98 -16.66
C THR A 970 -47.19 17.13 -16.57
N GLU A 971 -48.08 17.39 -17.52
CA GLU A 971 -48.89 18.63 -17.46
C GLU A 971 -50.09 18.58 -16.48
N SER A 972 -50.45 17.39 -16.02
CA SER A 972 -51.66 17.14 -15.21
C SER A 972 -51.47 17.27 -13.69
N GLU A 973 -50.24 17.21 -13.17
CA GLU A 973 -49.98 17.17 -11.72
C GLU A 973 -50.03 18.54 -11.04
N GLU A 974 -49.50 19.60 -11.66
CA GLU A 974 -49.63 20.96 -11.12
C GLU A 974 -51.11 21.34 -11.00
N GLU A 975 -51.90 21.04 -12.03
CA GLU A 975 -53.33 21.31 -12.03
C GLU A 975 -54.06 20.48 -10.97
N LEU A 976 -53.79 19.17 -10.88
CA LEU A 976 -54.37 18.30 -9.85
C LEU A 976 -54.00 18.78 -8.44
N GLY A 977 -52.75 19.22 -8.24
CA GLY A 977 -52.24 19.83 -7.01
C GLY A 977 -53.01 21.07 -6.56
N THR A 978 -53.66 21.77 -7.49
CA THR A 978 -54.55 22.89 -7.15
C THR A 978 -55.89 22.45 -6.53
N TRP A 979 -56.26 21.17 -6.68
CA TRP A 979 -57.53 20.60 -6.20
C TRP A 979 -57.34 19.59 -5.07
N LEU A 980 -56.36 18.69 -5.17
CA LEU A 980 -56.04 17.68 -4.17
C LEU A 980 -54.52 17.66 -4.01
N LYS A 981 -54.01 17.51 -2.78
CA LYS A 981 -52.56 17.37 -2.61
C LYS A 981 -52.13 16.03 -3.20
N ALA A 982 -51.31 16.11 -4.24
CA ALA A 982 -50.55 14.98 -4.75
C ALA A 982 -49.39 14.70 -3.78
N PHE A 983 -49.18 13.42 -3.47
CA PHE A 983 -48.13 12.99 -2.56
C PHE A 983 -46.90 12.55 -3.34
N ALA A 984 -45.71 12.95 -2.89
CA ALA A 984 -44.44 12.78 -3.62
C ALA A 984 -43.98 11.32 -3.72
N ALA A 985 -44.45 10.43 -2.83
CA ALA A 985 -43.92 9.08 -2.67
C ALA A 985 -44.47 8.02 -3.66
N CYS A 986 -45.37 8.37 -4.59
CA CYS A 986 -46.01 7.43 -5.51
C CYS A 986 -46.00 7.95 -6.95
N GLY A 987 -45.62 7.07 -7.87
CA GLY A 987 -45.52 7.36 -9.30
C GLY A 987 -46.82 7.87 -9.94
N ARG A 988 -46.68 8.37 -11.16
CA ARG A 988 -47.77 8.94 -11.97
C ARG A 988 -48.70 7.82 -12.44
N PHE A 989 -49.81 7.57 -11.75
CA PHE A 989 -50.69 6.44 -12.06
C PHE A 989 -52.00 6.87 -12.73
N ALA A 990 -52.59 5.96 -13.53
CA ALA A 990 -53.79 6.16 -14.33
C ALA A 990 -55.02 6.66 -13.54
N GLU A 991 -55.13 6.31 -12.26
CA GLU A 991 -56.22 6.78 -11.40
C GLU A 991 -56.17 8.30 -11.14
N ARG A 992 -54.99 8.92 -11.18
CA ARG A 992 -54.84 10.37 -11.01
C ARG A 992 -55.48 11.09 -12.19
N MET A 993 -55.33 10.53 -13.40
CA MET A 993 -55.96 11.06 -14.61
C MET A 993 -57.48 10.94 -14.55
N ALA A 994 -58.00 9.83 -14.02
CA ALA A 994 -59.43 9.66 -13.79
C ALA A 994 -59.98 10.70 -12.80
N LEU A 995 -59.29 10.92 -11.67
CA LEU A 995 -59.66 11.91 -10.66
C LEU A 995 -59.58 13.35 -11.19
N LEU A 996 -58.50 13.69 -11.92
CA LEU A 996 -58.37 15.00 -12.55
C LEU A 996 -59.50 15.26 -13.57
N THR A 997 -59.84 14.25 -14.37
CA THR A 997 -60.92 14.37 -15.37
C THR A 997 -62.28 14.59 -14.70
N LEU A 998 -62.55 13.90 -13.59
CA LEU A 998 -63.75 14.14 -12.78
C LEU A 998 -63.79 15.59 -12.25
N LEU A 999 -62.68 16.03 -11.62
CA LEU A 999 -62.58 17.38 -11.06
C LEU A 999 -62.72 18.47 -12.13
N ARG A 1000 -62.05 18.32 -13.29
CA ARG A 1000 -62.20 19.21 -14.45
C ARG A 1000 -63.64 19.29 -14.93
N SER A 1001 -64.33 18.15 -15.02
CA SER A 1001 -65.74 18.10 -15.40
C SER A 1001 -66.60 18.91 -14.43
N MET A 1002 -66.38 18.76 -13.13
CA MET A 1002 -67.12 19.50 -12.10
C MET A 1002 -66.78 21.00 -12.08
N SER A 1003 -65.50 21.35 -12.29
CA SER A 1003 -64.98 22.72 -12.19
C SER A 1003 -65.12 23.56 -13.45
N SER A 1004 -65.29 22.94 -14.63
CA SER A 1004 -65.49 23.66 -15.89
C SER A 1004 -66.78 24.51 -15.92
N THR A 1005 -67.62 24.35 -14.90
CA THR A 1005 -68.96 24.92 -14.82
C THR A 1005 -69.24 25.73 -13.54
N LEU A 1006 -68.42 25.63 -12.49
CA LEU A 1006 -68.66 26.23 -11.15
C LEU A 1006 -67.34 26.52 -10.39
N GLU A 1007 -67.35 27.48 -9.46
CA GLU A 1007 -66.17 27.87 -8.66
C GLU A 1007 -65.80 26.80 -7.61
N ARG A 1008 -64.53 26.79 -7.15
CA ARG A 1008 -63.99 25.75 -6.24
C ARG A 1008 -64.80 25.53 -4.95
N GLN A 1009 -65.46 26.58 -4.46
CA GLN A 1009 -66.24 26.54 -3.22
C GLN A 1009 -67.58 25.80 -3.37
N GLN A 1010 -68.02 25.51 -4.60
CA GLN A 1010 -69.30 24.87 -4.92
C GLN A 1010 -69.19 23.34 -5.12
N LEU A 1011 -68.00 22.76 -4.96
CA LEU A 1011 -67.79 21.32 -5.12
C LEU A 1011 -68.55 20.47 -4.08
N ALA A 1012 -68.81 21.02 -2.88
CA ALA A 1012 -69.49 20.32 -1.80
C ALA A 1012 -70.95 19.98 -2.10
N ASP A 1013 -71.57 20.67 -3.06
CA ASP A 1013 -72.98 20.52 -3.38
C ASP A 1013 -73.29 19.45 -4.43
N PHE A 1014 -72.26 18.93 -5.12
CA PHE A 1014 -72.43 17.84 -6.09
C PHE A 1014 -72.84 16.54 -5.41
N ASP A 1015 -73.89 15.90 -5.94
CA ASP A 1015 -74.43 14.62 -5.51
C ASP A 1015 -74.42 13.62 -6.68
N GLY A 1016 -74.23 12.34 -6.39
CA GLY A 1016 -74.27 11.28 -7.40
C GLY A 1016 -73.27 10.15 -7.15
N SER A 1017 -73.02 9.36 -8.19
CA SER A 1017 -72.20 8.14 -8.08
C SER A 1017 -70.92 8.22 -8.91
N VAL A 1018 -69.81 7.81 -8.30
CA VAL A 1018 -68.50 7.64 -8.93
C VAL A 1018 -68.06 6.21 -8.74
N LYS A 1019 -67.68 5.52 -9.81
CA LYS A 1019 -67.18 4.15 -9.80
C LYS A 1019 -65.78 4.13 -10.38
N MET A 1020 -64.83 3.56 -9.65
CA MET A 1020 -63.44 3.43 -10.08
C MET A 1020 -62.97 1.99 -9.91
N TYR A 1021 -62.30 1.47 -10.93
CA TYR A 1021 -61.68 0.15 -10.91
C TYR A 1021 -60.19 0.28 -11.27
N LEU A 1022 -59.31 -0.37 -10.53
CA LEU A 1022 -57.88 -0.45 -10.86
C LEU A 1022 -57.47 -1.85 -11.26
N SER A 1023 -56.61 -1.98 -12.27
CA SER A 1023 -55.99 -3.27 -12.60
C SER A 1023 -54.95 -3.73 -11.57
N HIS A 1024 -54.67 -2.93 -10.54
CA HIS A 1024 -53.60 -3.13 -9.55
C HIS A 1024 -54.04 -2.71 -8.13
N VAL A 1025 -53.28 -3.13 -7.12
CA VAL A 1025 -53.53 -2.76 -5.71
C VAL A 1025 -53.40 -1.24 -5.54
N PRO A 1026 -54.40 -0.54 -4.95
CA PRO A 1026 -54.34 0.91 -4.77
C PRO A 1026 -53.18 1.32 -3.86
N SER A 1027 -52.47 2.37 -4.25
CA SER A 1027 -51.44 2.97 -3.40
C SER A 1027 -52.06 3.70 -2.20
N LEU A 1028 -51.29 3.90 -1.12
CA LEU A 1028 -51.73 4.75 -0.01
C LEU A 1028 -52.04 6.18 -0.47
N CYS A 1029 -51.30 6.68 -1.47
CA CYS A 1029 -51.55 7.99 -2.04
C CYS A 1029 -52.91 8.04 -2.75
N THR A 1030 -53.27 6.98 -3.47
CA THR A 1030 -54.57 6.82 -4.13
C THR A 1030 -55.70 6.84 -3.10
N LEU A 1031 -55.57 6.08 -2.00
CA LEU A 1031 -56.52 6.11 -0.89
C LEU A 1031 -56.63 7.50 -0.27
N GLY A 1032 -55.49 8.15 0.00
CA GLY A 1032 -55.48 9.51 0.56
C GLY A 1032 -56.13 10.56 -0.34
N MET A 1033 -55.97 10.45 -1.66
CA MET A 1033 -56.64 11.32 -2.62
C MET A 1033 -58.16 11.10 -2.67
N LEU A 1034 -58.62 9.85 -2.59
CA LEU A 1034 -60.06 9.54 -2.51
C LEU A 1034 -60.67 10.08 -1.21
N CYS A 1035 -59.96 10.00 -0.09
CA CYS A 1035 -60.37 10.62 1.17
C CYS A 1035 -60.50 12.14 1.04
N GLN A 1036 -59.52 12.82 0.42
CA GLN A 1036 -59.60 14.26 0.15
C GLN A 1036 -60.78 14.63 -0.76
N LEU A 1037 -61.08 13.81 -1.77
CA LEU A 1037 -62.23 14.03 -2.66
C LEU A 1037 -63.55 14.02 -1.88
N LEU A 1038 -63.75 13.03 -1.00
CA LEU A 1038 -64.96 12.96 -0.16
C LEU A 1038 -65.04 14.04 0.90
N SER A 1039 -63.90 14.46 1.47
CA SER A 1039 -63.85 15.62 2.36
C SER A 1039 -64.37 16.89 1.68
N ARG A 1040 -64.08 17.07 0.39
CA ARG A 1040 -64.53 18.23 -0.40
C ARG A 1040 -65.91 18.07 -1.02
N CYS A 1041 -66.33 16.83 -1.30
CA CYS A 1041 -67.60 16.49 -1.97
C CYS A 1041 -68.36 15.41 -1.16
N PRO A 1042 -68.86 15.74 0.03
CA PRO A 1042 -69.36 14.74 0.99
C PRO A 1042 -70.66 14.04 0.54
N ARG A 1043 -71.37 14.59 -0.46
CA ARG A 1043 -72.60 13.99 -1.01
C ARG A 1043 -72.32 12.95 -2.10
N LEU A 1044 -71.08 12.81 -2.58
CA LEU A 1044 -70.75 11.80 -3.59
C LEU A 1044 -70.71 10.39 -3.00
N SER A 1045 -71.29 9.43 -3.71
CA SER A 1045 -71.11 8.00 -3.46
C SER A 1045 -69.98 7.45 -4.33
N VAL A 1046 -68.83 7.15 -3.73
CA VAL A 1046 -67.67 6.58 -4.42
C VAL A 1046 -67.63 5.06 -4.19
N ARG A 1047 -67.61 4.28 -5.27
CA ARG A 1047 -67.41 2.83 -5.26
C ARG A 1047 -66.10 2.46 -5.92
N PHE A 1048 -65.35 1.58 -5.27
CA PHE A 1048 -64.00 1.22 -5.66
C PHE A 1048 -63.84 -0.30 -5.76
N ALA A 1049 -63.20 -0.76 -6.82
CA ALA A 1049 -62.81 -2.16 -7.01
C ALA A 1049 -61.38 -2.21 -7.54
N PHE A 1050 -60.67 -3.31 -7.32
CA PHE A 1050 -59.34 -3.48 -7.89
C PHE A 1050 -59.00 -4.96 -8.05
N ASP A 1051 -57.96 -5.22 -8.85
CA ASP A 1051 -57.33 -6.53 -8.97
C ASP A 1051 -55.85 -6.46 -8.53
N ASP A 1052 -55.25 -7.61 -8.23
CA ASP A 1052 -53.81 -7.72 -8.04
C ASP A 1052 -53.16 -8.01 -9.39
N ALA A 1053 -52.42 -7.03 -9.93
CA ALA A 1053 -51.77 -7.13 -11.23
C ALA A 1053 -50.70 -8.24 -11.28
N TRP A 1054 -50.14 -8.64 -10.14
CA TRP A 1054 -49.17 -9.73 -10.07
C TRP A 1054 -49.83 -11.10 -10.10
N ARG A 1055 -51.07 -11.23 -9.59
CA ARG A 1055 -51.83 -12.49 -9.54
C ARG A 1055 -52.84 -12.65 -10.66
N SER A 1056 -53.26 -11.55 -11.28
CA SER A 1056 -54.32 -11.57 -12.29
C SER A 1056 -54.13 -10.54 -13.40
N PHE A 1057 -54.56 -10.91 -14.61
CA PHE A 1057 -54.80 -10.01 -15.72
C PHE A 1057 -56.24 -9.52 -15.68
N CYS A 1058 -56.48 -8.45 -14.90
CA CYS A 1058 -57.82 -7.88 -14.68
C CYS A 1058 -58.87 -8.95 -14.35
N GLY A 1059 -58.57 -9.81 -13.38
CA GLY A 1059 -59.48 -10.83 -12.88
C GLY A 1059 -59.40 -12.20 -13.57
N LEU A 1060 -58.54 -12.38 -14.59
CA LEU A 1060 -58.12 -13.72 -15.02
C LEU A 1060 -56.82 -14.09 -14.29
N PRO A 1061 -56.64 -15.31 -13.77
CA PRO A 1061 -55.38 -15.69 -13.14
C PRO A 1061 -54.21 -15.49 -14.10
N ARG A 1062 -53.13 -14.84 -13.63
CA ARG A 1062 -51.96 -14.49 -14.45
C ARG A 1062 -51.44 -15.69 -15.23
N PHE A 1063 -51.29 -16.82 -14.54
CA PHE A 1063 -50.70 -18.03 -15.12
C PHE A 1063 -51.68 -18.91 -15.90
N ASP A 1064 -52.97 -18.57 -15.89
CA ASP A 1064 -54.02 -19.26 -16.67
C ASP A 1064 -54.53 -18.38 -17.83
N SER A 1065 -53.88 -17.23 -18.08
CA SER A 1065 -54.36 -16.18 -18.99
C SER A 1065 -53.72 -16.18 -20.39
N HIS A 1066 -52.90 -17.17 -20.73
CA HIS A 1066 -52.56 -17.51 -22.12
C HIS A 1066 -53.36 -18.73 -22.57
N PRO A 1067 -53.88 -18.75 -23.81
CA PRO A 1067 -54.72 -19.83 -24.34
C PRO A 1067 -54.02 -21.19 -24.39
#